data_AF-A0A9E4BMP4-F1
#
_entry.id   AF-A0A9E4BMP4-F1
#
_cell.length_a   1.000
_cell.length_b   1.000
_cell.length_c   1.000
_cell.angle_alpha   90.00
_cell.angle_beta   90.00
_cell.angle_gamma   90.00
#
_symmetry.space_group_name_H-M   'P 1'
#
loop_
_entity.id
_entity.type
_entity.pdbx_description
1 polymer ?
#
loop_
_entity_poly.entity_id
_entity_poly.type
_entity_poly.pdbx_seq_one_letter_code
_entity_poly.pdbx_strand_id
1 'polypeptide(L)'
;MASKSAPAENRSRIPNFFRMDVEERIRALRDRGLLTDDDLRALASGEHTLKLHIADKMIENVVGVFGLPLGLGLNFLIDGRDVIVPLSVEEPSIVAGLSGAARTARLSGGFHTEVTDPILIGQVQVVNVADTEFAKRALLERKQEILNLANSLHPKMVARGGGARDVEVFLHDAPEDGGPGSGQHDMLVLHLLVDTRDAMGANIVNGMCEGVASLVEAVTGGKVFLRILSNLTDRSLVRARVRIPVQNLAVARQGTRGGYSGTEVRDGIILANDLALVDPYRAATHNKGIMNGVDALAIATGNDFRAIEAAAHAYAARSGRYRGLSRWHRNDDGDLVGEIEMPIKVGTVGGSLETNPTVRLNHRLLGSPGAAELAAVMGAVGLAQNYAALRSLSTAGIQQNHMTLHARSVASAAKVPEEVFDEVVDALVESGDIKVWKAEEIVRNLAKPTGVDTDSEPRSSACGKVILLGEHAVVYGRSALAAPIPLAVEARVVDADDGIQLVIPRWAVEQRIRPVDEHPVGAARILSLLLQRLDLAERSMTIEVFPNVPRAMGLGGSSALAVSVVRALDVHFALGLDAMEVNAFAFECEQAAHGTPSGVDNTLATYGTTMLYRNAGRDPDGGAEPEFIELALAKPLPIVVGLSGRESLTATSVAKVAAAWRRNQPRYEGIFDQIGALALAGADAARDGELAELGELMNLCHGYLSALQVSTRELEELVHIARRHGAAGAKLTGGGGGGSIVALCAEGTEEVEAAIEAAGYKALSFEIR
;
A
#
# COMPACT_ATOMS: atom_id res chain seq x y z
N MET A 1 10.89 -38.44 0.89
CA MET A 1 11.13 -37.79 -0.42
C MET A 1 11.76 -36.44 -0.14
N ALA A 2 12.99 -36.24 -0.59
CA ALA A 2 13.77 -35.02 -0.34
C ALA A 2 13.10 -33.81 -1.01
N SER A 3 12.76 -32.81 -0.20
CA SER A 3 12.29 -31.50 -0.65
C SER A 3 13.39 -30.86 -1.51
N LYS A 4 13.10 -30.64 -2.79
CA LYS A 4 13.98 -29.89 -3.69
C LYS A 4 14.03 -28.45 -3.21
N SER A 5 15.15 -28.04 -2.62
CA SER A 5 15.49 -26.65 -2.36
C SER A 5 15.39 -25.86 -3.68
N ALA A 6 14.60 -24.79 -3.68
CA ALA A 6 14.60 -23.82 -4.78
C ALA A 6 16.03 -23.29 -5.02
N PRO A 7 16.41 -22.92 -6.27
CA PRO A 7 17.72 -22.37 -6.55
C PRO A 7 18.00 -21.14 -5.68
N ALA A 8 19.28 -20.90 -5.34
CA ALA A 8 19.73 -19.79 -4.52
C ALA A 8 19.42 -18.39 -5.10
N GLU A 9 19.04 -18.32 -6.38
CA GLU A 9 18.67 -17.09 -7.07
C GLU A 9 17.25 -16.66 -6.65
N ASN A 10 17.11 -15.42 -6.18
CA ASN A 10 15.85 -14.67 -6.01
C ASN A 10 15.16 -14.76 -4.63
N ARG A 11 15.92 -14.94 -3.54
CA ARG A 11 15.36 -15.03 -2.17
C ARG A 11 14.77 -13.73 -1.65
N SER A 12 15.33 -12.57 -2.03
CA SER A 12 14.86 -11.26 -1.58
C SER A 12 13.63 -10.74 -2.33
N ARG A 13 13.16 -11.44 -3.37
CA ARG A 13 12.02 -11.02 -4.20
C ARG A 13 10.77 -11.80 -3.84
N ILE A 14 9.86 -11.14 -3.14
CA ILE A 14 8.58 -11.72 -2.73
C ILE A 14 7.45 -10.90 -3.40
N PRO A 15 6.87 -11.41 -4.50
CA PRO A 15 5.80 -10.71 -5.20
C PRO A 15 4.60 -10.46 -4.28
N ASN A 16 3.98 -9.29 -4.40
CA ASN A 16 2.77 -8.91 -3.66
C ASN A 16 2.88 -8.96 -2.13
N PHE A 17 4.10 -8.93 -1.55
CA PHE A 17 4.32 -8.98 -0.10
C PHE A 17 3.55 -7.90 0.69
N PHE A 18 3.37 -6.71 0.11
CA PHE A 18 2.61 -5.62 0.71
C PHE A 18 1.09 -5.87 0.78
N ARG A 19 0.57 -6.80 -0.03
CA ARG A 19 -0.85 -7.21 -0.03
C ARG A 19 -1.13 -8.38 0.91
N MET A 20 -0.09 -9.10 1.31
CA MET A 20 -0.20 -10.21 2.25
C MET A 20 -0.49 -9.69 3.65
N ASP A 21 -1.23 -10.44 4.45
CA ASP A 21 -1.32 -10.20 5.88
C ASP A 21 0.00 -10.55 6.61
N VAL A 22 0.09 -10.30 7.91
CA VAL A 22 1.32 -10.55 8.68
C VAL A 22 1.68 -12.04 8.72
N GLU A 23 0.71 -12.93 8.83
CA GLU A 23 0.95 -14.37 8.94
C GLU A 23 1.43 -14.95 7.60
N GLU A 24 0.80 -14.55 6.50
CA GLU A 24 1.20 -14.85 5.13
C GLU A 24 2.63 -14.37 4.84
N ARG A 25 2.99 -13.16 5.29
CA ARG A 25 4.37 -12.64 5.17
C ARG A 25 5.37 -13.53 5.89
N ILE A 26 5.09 -13.92 7.13
CA ILE A 26 5.98 -14.79 7.94
C ILE A 26 6.13 -16.16 7.27
N ARG A 27 5.02 -16.78 6.84
CA ARG A 27 5.05 -18.06 6.11
C ARG A 27 5.86 -17.96 4.81
N ALA A 28 5.68 -16.89 4.04
CA ALA A 28 6.41 -16.67 2.79
C ALA A 28 7.93 -16.56 2.97
N LEU A 29 8.40 -16.02 4.10
CA LEU A 29 9.82 -15.96 4.46
C LEU A 29 10.35 -17.35 4.87
N ARG A 30 9.57 -18.10 5.65
CA ARG A 30 9.91 -19.46 6.08
C ARG A 30 10.01 -20.42 4.90
N ASP A 31 9.06 -20.38 3.96
CA ASP A 31 9.07 -21.23 2.75
C ASP A 31 10.26 -20.97 1.83
N ARG A 32 10.88 -19.79 1.94
CA ARG A 32 12.11 -19.42 1.22
C ARG A 32 13.40 -19.77 1.99
N GLY A 33 13.27 -20.35 3.18
CA GLY A 33 14.39 -20.71 4.05
C GLY A 33 15.10 -19.50 4.65
N LEU A 34 14.40 -18.37 4.80
CA LEU A 34 14.94 -17.15 5.43
C LEU A 34 14.68 -17.11 6.93
N LEU A 35 13.69 -17.89 7.39
CA LEU A 35 13.33 -18.06 8.79
C LEU A 35 13.35 -19.54 9.14
N THR A 36 13.73 -19.84 10.39
CA THR A 36 13.57 -21.18 10.96
C THR A 36 12.15 -21.38 11.50
N ASP A 37 11.77 -22.63 11.81
CA ASP A 37 10.48 -22.91 12.46
C ASP A 37 10.41 -22.29 13.86
N ASP A 38 11.53 -22.13 14.55
CA ASP A 38 11.62 -21.40 15.83
C ASP A 38 11.35 -19.90 15.63
N ASP A 39 11.91 -19.30 14.57
CA ASP A 39 11.67 -17.89 14.25
C ASP A 39 10.18 -17.64 13.92
N LEU A 40 9.56 -18.54 13.16
CA LEU A 40 8.14 -18.47 12.83
C LEU A 40 7.29 -18.49 14.10
N ARG A 41 7.55 -19.44 15.02
CA ARG A 41 6.86 -19.50 16.31
C ARG A 41 7.05 -18.21 17.09
N ALA A 42 8.29 -17.73 17.20
CA ALA A 42 8.62 -16.54 17.97
C ALA A 42 7.97 -15.26 17.42
N LEU A 43 7.85 -15.14 16.10
CA LEU A 43 7.16 -14.02 15.43
C LEU A 43 5.64 -14.11 15.63
N ALA A 44 5.05 -15.30 15.45
CA ALA A 44 3.61 -15.50 15.60
C ALA A 44 3.12 -15.34 17.04
N SER A 45 3.91 -15.79 18.03
CA SER A 45 3.56 -15.70 19.46
C SER A 45 3.94 -14.36 20.10
N GLY A 46 4.74 -13.54 19.42
CA GLY A 46 5.34 -12.34 20.02
C GLY A 46 6.48 -12.62 21.01
N GLU A 47 6.94 -13.88 21.15
CA GLU A 47 8.06 -14.24 22.04
C GLU A 47 9.38 -13.53 21.71
N HIS A 48 9.56 -13.15 20.44
CA HIS A 48 10.72 -12.39 19.98
C HIS A 48 10.87 -11.01 20.66
N THR A 49 9.78 -10.42 21.16
CA THR A 49 9.78 -9.10 21.80
C THR A 49 10.65 -9.05 23.06
N LEU A 50 11.35 -7.92 23.25
CA LEU A 50 12.18 -7.68 24.43
C LEU A 50 11.33 -7.75 25.71
N LYS A 51 11.75 -8.57 26.68
CA LYS A 51 11.05 -8.74 27.94
C LYS A 51 11.51 -7.73 28.98
N LEU A 52 10.59 -7.28 29.84
CA LEU A 52 10.83 -6.21 30.83
C LEU A 52 12.05 -6.49 31.72
N HIS A 53 12.20 -7.72 32.22
CA HIS A 53 13.34 -8.09 33.09
C HIS A 53 14.70 -8.10 32.36
N ILE A 54 14.72 -8.17 31.03
CA ILE A 54 15.93 -8.01 30.23
C ILE A 54 16.17 -6.52 30.01
N ALA A 55 15.14 -5.75 29.67
CA ALA A 55 15.22 -4.31 29.49
C ALA A 55 15.75 -3.60 30.76
N ASP A 56 15.30 -4.00 31.95
CA ASP A 56 15.75 -3.49 33.26
C ASP A 56 17.25 -3.71 33.53
N LYS A 57 17.89 -4.64 32.81
CA LYS A 57 19.34 -4.86 32.87
C LYS A 57 20.11 -4.12 31.78
N MET A 58 19.41 -3.51 30.82
CA MET A 58 20.02 -2.81 29.67
C MET A 58 20.26 -1.33 29.97
N ILE A 59 19.32 -0.68 30.67
CA ILE A 59 19.38 0.74 31.02
C ILE A 59 18.78 0.98 32.41
N GLU A 60 18.96 2.19 32.95
CA GLU A 60 18.46 2.58 34.27
C GLU A 60 16.97 3.01 34.22
N ASN A 61 16.29 2.92 35.38
CA ASN A 61 14.93 3.45 35.60
C ASN A 61 13.86 2.92 34.63
N VAL A 62 13.92 1.63 34.29
CA VAL A 62 13.00 0.99 33.35
C VAL A 62 11.62 0.79 33.98
N VAL A 63 10.58 1.28 33.29
CA VAL A 63 9.17 1.10 33.67
C VAL A 63 8.34 0.36 32.61
N GLY A 64 8.94 0.04 31.46
CA GLY A 64 8.25 -0.58 30.33
C GLY A 64 9.17 -0.81 29.13
N VAL A 65 8.61 -1.42 28.08
CA VAL A 65 9.27 -1.62 26.78
C VAL A 65 8.45 -0.88 25.72
N PHE A 66 9.12 -0.04 24.92
CA PHE A 66 8.51 0.69 23.81
C PHE A 66 8.77 -0.06 22.49
N GLY A 67 7.72 -0.37 21.75
CA GLY A 67 7.81 -1.09 20.48
C GLY A 67 7.70 -0.15 19.27
N LEU A 68 8.48 -0.43 18.23
CA LEU A 68 8.36 0.19 16.90
C LEU A 68 7.95 -0.88 15.86
N PRO A 69 7.25 -0.51 14.77
CA PRO A 69 6.92 -1.44 13.69
C PRO A 69 8.18 -2.03 13.06
N LEU A 70 8.17 -3.34 12.82
CA LEU A 70 9.23 -4.06 12.08
C LEU A 70 8.75 -4.40 10.67
N GLY A 71 9.36 -3.77 9.67
CA GLY A 71 9.13 -4.03 8.25
C GLY A 71 10.35 -4.64 7.56
N LEU A 72 10.17 -5.09 6.31
CA LEU A 72 11.24 -5.67 5.49
C LEU A 72 11.39 -4.92 4.16
N GLY A 73 12.59 -4.39 3.93
CA GLY A 73 13.06 -3.92 2.64
C GLY A 73 13.41 -5.09 1.74
N LEU A 74 12.64 -5.25 0.65
CA LEU A 74 12.79 -6.36 -0.30
C LEU A 74 13.58 -5.94 -1.54
N ASN A 75 13.95 -6.93 -2.35
CA ASN A 75 14.58 -6.80 -3.68
C ASN A 75 16.05 -6.36 -3.71
N PHE A 76 16.70 -6.18 -2.56
CA PHE A 76 18.11 -5.79 -2.54
C PHE A 76 18.99 -6.85 -3.19
N LEU A 77 19.85 -6.35 -4.07
CA LEU A 77 20.98 -7.06 -4.66
C LEU A 77 22.20 -6.19 -4.36
N ILE A 78 23.09 -6.68 -3.51
CA ILE A 78 24.28 -5.95 -3.06
C ILE A 78 25.49 -6.85 -3.30
N ASP A 79 26.44 -6.40 -4.11
CA ASP A 79 27.65 -7.15 -4.49
C ASP A 79 27.33 -8.57 -5.00
N GLY A 80 26.26 -8.68 -5.80
CA GLY A 80 25.79 -9.94 -6.37
C GLY A 80 25.01 -10.85 -5.40
N ARG A 81 24.75 -10.43 -4.16
CA ARG A 81 24.02 -11.20 -3.15
C ARG A 81 22.62 -10.65 -2.89
N ASP A 82 21.64 -11.53 -2.78
CA ASP A 82 20.28 -11.18 -2.37
C ASP A 82 20.23 -10.90 -0.86
N VAL A 83 19.75 -9.72 -0.48
CA VAL A 83 19.64 -9.30 0.93
C VAL A 83 18.20 -8.92 1.24
N ILE A 84 17.70 -9.31 2.41
CA ILE A 84 16.46 -8.79 2.99
C ILE A 84 16.84 -7.85 4.13
N VAL A 85 16.32 -6.63 4.07
CA VAL A 85 16.72 -5.56 5.00
C VAL A 85 15.63 -5.39 6.07
N PRO A 86 15.85 -5.79 7.33
CA PRO A 86 14.92 -5.50 8.41
C PRO A 86 14.99 -4.02 8.79
N LEU A 87 13.83 -3.39 9.00
CA LEU A 87 13.70 -1.96 9.24
C LEU A 87 12.73 -1.73 10.39
N SER A 88 13.18 -1.03 11.43
CA SER A 88 12.35 -0.65 12.57
C SER A 88 12.09 0.85 12.53
N VAL A 89 10.91 1.26 12.09
CA VAL A 89 10.58 2.68 11.86
C VAL A 89 9.07 2.93 11.91
N GLU A 90 8.66 4.10 12.40
CA GLU A 90 7.28 4.54 12.50
C GLU A 90 6.80 5.32 11.28
N GLU A 91 7.71 5.97 10.55
CA GLU A 91 7.37 6.83 9.42
C GLU A 91 6.86 5.99 8.23
N PRO A 92 5.64 6.28 7.73
CA PRO A 92 5.08 5.65 6.54
C PRO A 92 5.97 5.74 5.30
N SER A 93 5.73 4.86 4.35
CA SER A 93 6.34 4.87 3.01
C SER A 93 7.85 4.62 2.95
N ILE A 94 8.61 4.66 4.05
CA ILE A 94 10.05 4.36 4.06
C ILE A 94 10.30 2.96 3.49
N VAL A 95 9.70 1.93 4.09
CA VAL A 95 9.90 0.52 3.70
C VAL A 95 9.46 0.27 2.25
N ALA A 96 8.37 0.90 1.81
CA ALA A 96 7.82 0.76 0.46
C ALA A 96 8.71 1.46 -0.58
N GLY A 97 9.14 2.70 -0.31
CA GLY A 97 10.04 3.48 -1.16
C GLY A 97 11.37 2.77 -1.32
N LEU A 98 11.94 2.27 -0.23
CA LEU A 98 13.17 1.51 -0.20
C LEU A 98 13.08 0.21 -1.03
N SER A 99 12.01 -0.57 -0.84
CA SER A 99 11.77 -1.81 -1.60
C SER A 99 11.58 -1.52 -3.10
N GLY A 100 10.93 -0.40 -3.44
CA GLY A 100 10.76 0.07 -4.82
C GLY A 100 12.08 0.51 -5.46
N ALA A 101 12.90 1.25 -4.73
CA ALA A 101 14.24 1.67 -5.14
C ALA A 101 15.14 0.47 -5.43
N ALA A 102 15.19 -0.49 -4.51
CA ALA A 102 15.97 -1.72 -4.66
C ALA A 102 15.49 -2.55 -5.88
N ARG A 103 14.18 -2.61 -6.11
CA ARG A 103 13.63 -3.29 -7.29
C ARG A 103 14.11 -2.65 -8.59
N THR A 104 14.12 -1.32 -8.68
CA THR A 104 14.61 -0.60 -9.87
C THR A 104 16.12 -0.80 -10.05
N ALA A 105 16.90 -0.66 -8.97
CA ALA A 105 18.35 -0.85 -9.00
C ALA A 105 18.73 -2.28 -9.46
N ARG A 106 18.00 -3.29 -9.00
CA ARG A 106 18.22 -4.69 -9.35
C ARG A 106 18.15 -4.97 -10.86
N LEU A 107 17.30 -4.25 -11.60
CA LEU A 107 17.21 -4.38 -13.07
C LEU A 107 18.54 -4.08 -13.78
N SER A 108 19.49 -3.48 -13.06
CA SER A 108 20.76 -2.97 -13.57
C SER A 108 21.97 -3.56 -12.82
N GLY A 109 21.78 -4.69 -12.13
CA GLY A 109 22.84 -5.36 -11.37
C GLY A 109 22.90 -5.01 -9.87
N GLY A 110 22.03 -4.12 -9.39
CA GLY A 110 21.95 -3.79 -7.97
C GLY A 110 22.99 -2.75 -7.50
N PHE A 111 23.32 -2.81 -6.22
CA PHE A 111 24.28 -1.92 -5.57
C PHE A 111 25.65 -2.58 -5.47
N HIS A 112 26.69 -1.76 -5.61
CA HIS A 112 28.07 -2.17 -5.40
C HIS A 112 28.65 -1.40 -4.22
N THR A 113 29.39 -2.07 -3.35
CA THR A 113 29.91 -1.45 -2.13
C THR A 113 31.39 -1.70 -1.91
N GLU A 114 32.04 -0.75 -1.24
CA GLU A 114 33.40 -0.85 -0.74
C GLU A 114 33.44 -0.32 0.70
N VAL A 115 34.17 -0.99 1.58
CA VAL A 115 34.27 -0.63 3.00
C VAL A 115 35.74 -0.56 3.38
N THR A 116 36.13 0.50 4.10
CA THR A 116 37.49 0.61 4.64
C THR A 116 37.64 -0.20 5.93
N ASP A 117 38.87 -0.28 6.45
CA ASP A 117 39.11 -0.93 7.73
C ASP A 117 38.27 -0.29 8.86
N PRO A 118 37.77 -1.08 9.83
CA PRO A 118 36.89 -0.61 10.91
C PRO A 118 37.69 0.10 12.02
N ILE A 119 38.41 1.15 11.65
CA ILE A 119 39.26 1.95 12.53
C ILE A 119 38.41 3.00 13.25
N LEU A 120 38.48 2.99 14.58
CA LEU A 120 37.99 4.04 15.46
C LEU A 120 39.12 4.93 15.95
N ILE A 121 38.78 6.16 16.30
CA ILE A 121 39.68 7.13 16.90
C ILE A 121 39.35 7.23 18.40
N GLY A 122 40.35 6.98 19.24
CA GLY A 122 40.35 7.33 20.67
C GLY A 122 41.13 8.60 20.90
N GLN A 123 40.57 9.58 21.61
CA GLN A 123 41.23 10.85 21.90
C GLN A 123 41.70 10.89 23.35
N VAL A 124 42.97 11.28 23.54
CA VAL A 124 43.57 11.60 24.83
C VAL A 124 43.99 13.07 24.79
N GLN A 125 43.24 13.92 25.49
CA GLN A 125 43.51 15.35 25.58
C GLN A 125 44.52 15.62 26.69
N VAL A 126 45.59 16.34 26.38
CA VAL A 126 46.62 16.79 27.31
C VAL A 126 46.63 18.31 27.36
N VAL A 127 46.61 18.85 28.57
CA VAL A 127 46.64 20.29 28.86
C VAL A 127 47.82 20.62 29.77
N ASN A 128 48.11 21.91 29.94
CA ASN A 128 49.22 22.41 30.77
C ASN A 128 50.59 21.86 30.35
N VAL A 129 50.80 21.75 29.04
CA VAL A 129 52.06 21.29 28.45
C VAL A 129 52.96 22.50 28.23
N ALA A 130 54.19 22.46 28.74
CA ALA A 130 55.11 23.61 28.65
C ALA A 130 55.67 23.84 27.24
N ASP A 131 55.90 22.78 26.48
CA ASP A 131 56.35 22.81 25.08
C ASP A 131 55.58 21.74 24.29
N THR A 132 54.54 22.19 23.58
CA THR A 132 53.61 21.31 22.86
C THR A 132 54.25 20.65 21.64
N GLU A 133 55.18 21.33 20.97
CA GLU A 133 55.92 20.78 19.83
C GLU A 133 56.94 19.73 20.26
N PHE A 134 57.64 19.94 21.38
CA PHE A 134 58.48 18.90 21.98
C PHE A 134 57.64 17.70 22.44
N ALA A 135 56.54 17.93 23.16
CA ALA A 135 55.66 16.87 23.65
C ALA A 135 55.08 16.03 22.51
N LYS A 136 54.67 16.67 21.40
CA LYS A 136 54.21 15.99 20.19
C LYS A 136 55.29 15.08 19.59
N ARG A 137 56.51 15.57 19.43
CA ARG A 137 57.64 14.76 18.91
C ARG A 137 57.95 13.59 19.84
N ALA A 138 58.00 13.83 21.15
CA ALA A 138 58.28 12.80 22.15
C ALA A 138 57.22 11.67 22.15
N LEU A 139 55.93 12.01 22.00
CA LEU A 139 54.86 11.02 21.88
C LEU A 139 54.99 10.19 20.60
N LEU A 140 55.32 10.82 19.46
CA LEU A 140 55.50 10.14 18.19
C LEU A 140 56.73 9.22 18.20
N GLU A 141 57.83 9.63 18.81
CA GLU A 141 59.03 8.79 19.01
C GLU A 141 58.73 7.56 19.89
N ARG A 142 57.83 7.70 20.87
CA ARG A 142 57.38 6.62 21.75
C ARG A 142 56.10 5.93 21.29
N LYS A 143 55.68 6.12 20.02
CA LYS A 143 54.46 5.52 19.45
C LYS A 143 54.35 4.03 19.73
N GLN A 144 55.42 3.26 19.55
CA GLN A 144 55.38 1.81 19.75
C GLN A 144 55.13 1.42 21.22
N GLU A 145 55.67 2.17 22.16
CA GLU A 145 55.44 1.96 23.60
C GLU A 145 53.96 2.18 23.94
N ILE A 146 53.37 3.27 23.43
CA ILE A 146 51.95 3.60 23.59
C ILE A 146 51.06 2.51 22.98
N LEU A 147 51.36 2.07 21.76
CA LEU A 147 50.61 1.00 21.08
C LEU A 147 50.68 -0.33 21.83
N ASN A 148 51.86 -0.69 22.34
CA ASN A 148 52.04 -1.92 23.11
C ASN A 148 51.23 -1.88 24.41
N LEU A 149 51.27 -0.75 25.12
CA LEU A 149 50.49 -0.55 26.34
C LEU A 149 48.99 -0.63 26.05
N ALA A 150 48.48 0.11 25.06
CA ALA A 150 47.07 0.06 24.65
C ALA A 150 46.62 -1.38 24.32
N ASN A 151 47.40 -2.09 23.51
CA ASN A 151 47.09 -3.46 23.09
C ASN A 151 47.13 -4.48 24.24
N SER A 152 47.98 -4.27 25.25
CA SER A 152 48.07 -5.14 26.43
C SER A 152 46.77 -5.19 27.25
N LEU A 153 45.95 -4.14 27.18
CA LEU A 153 44.67 -4.03 27.92
C LEU A 153 43.57 -4.89 27.30
N HIS A 154 43.68 -5.23 26.00
CA HIS A 154 42.67 -5.98 25.26
C HIS A 154 43.28 -7.15 24.45
N PRO A 155 43.95 -8.12 25.10
CA PRO A 155 44.70 -9.18 24.42
C PRO A 155 43.82 -10.08 23.55
N LYS A 156 42.54 -10.27 23.92
CA LYS A 156 41.58 -11.05 23.12
C LYS A 156 41.25 -10.40 21.78
N MET A 157 41.19 -9.07 21.72
CA MET A 157 40.94 -8.36 20.47
C MET A 157 42.18 -8.42 19.57
N VAL A 158 43.36 -8.25 20.14
CA VAL A 158 44.65 -8.41 19.42
C VAL A 158 44.78 -9.83 18.85
N ALA A 159 44.41 -10.85 19.63
CA ALA A 159 44.42 -12.25 19.17
C ALA A 159 43.46 -12.52 17.99
N ARG A 160 42.40 -11.73 17.85
CA ARG A 160 41.47 -11.78 16.71
C ARG A 160 41.94 -10.92 15.53
N GLY A 161 43.18 -10.45 15.60
CA GLY A 161 43.78 -9.59 14.62
C GLY A 161 43.37 -8.12 14.74
N GLY A 162 42.63 -7.68 15.76
CA GLY A 162 42.27 -6.27 16.04
C GLY A 162 43.36 -5.51 16.81
N GLY A 163 43.01 -4.39 17.47
CA GLY A 163 43.92 -3.63 18.34
C GLY A 163 44.28 -2.23 17.83
N ALA A 164 44.99 -1.49 18.68
CA ALA A 164 45.61 -0.22 18.32
C ALA A 164 46.65 -0.42 17.21
N ARG A 165 46.54 0.40 16.16
CA ARG A 165 47.32 0.36 14.92
C ARG A 165 48.29 1.51 14.80
N ASP A 166 47.84 2.69 15.17
CA ASP A 166 48.58 3.92 14.96
C ASP A 166 48.26 4.96 16.04
N VAL A 167 49.09 5.99 16.11
CA VAL A 167 48.96 7.17 16.94
C VAL A 167 49.18 8.40 16.07
N GLU A 168 48.23 9.33 16.07
CA GLU A 168 48.39 10.67 15.52
C GLU A 168 48.39 11.69 16.67
N VAL A 169 49.03 12.84 16.50
CA VAL A 169 49.07 13.88 17.55
C VAL A 169 48.83 15.26 16.93
N PHE A 170 47.81 15.94 17.44
CA PHE A 170 47.35 17.25 16.96
C PHE A 170 47.58 18.32 18.02
N LEU A 171 47.89 19.53 17.57
CA LEU A 171 47.96 20.72 18.40
C LEU A 171 46.78 21.62 18.01
N HIS A 172 46.08 22.14 19.01
CA HIS A 172 44.93 23.00 18.84
C HIS A 172 45.03 24.21 19.77
N ASP A 173 44.72 25.38 19.24
CA ASP A 173 44.60 26.60 20.03
C ASP A 173 43.24 26.62 20.75
N ALA A 174 43.22 26.90 22.05
CA ALA A 174 41.96 27.14 22.75
C ALA A 174 41.34 28.50 22.31
N PRO A 175 40.03 28.54 21.99
CA PRO A 175 39.40 29.74 21.42
C PRO A 175 39.10 30.87 22.43
N GLU A 176 39.05 30.57 23.73
CA GLU A 176 38.92 31.59 24.78
C GLU A 176 40.20 31.63 25.62
N ASP A 177 40.88 32.78 25.60
CA ASP A 177 41.92 33.09 26.56
C ASP A 177 41.26 33.11 27.95
N GLY A 178 41.68 32.19 28.83
CA GLY A 178 41.44 32.38 30.26
C GLY A 178 41.88 33.80 30.63
N GLY A 179 41.14 34.47 31.51
CA GLY A 179 41.24 35.90 31.78
C GLY A 179 42.66 36.48 32.02
N PRO A 180 42.77 37.81 32.22
CA PRO A 180 44.03 38.54 32.13
C PRO A 180 45.15 37.92 32.99
N GLY A 181 46.12 37.27 32.33
CA GLY A 181 47.27 36.61 32.96
C GLY A 181 47.53 35.17 32.52
N SER A 182 46.58 34.47 31.90
CA SER A 182 46.82 33.16 31.27
C SER A 182 47.19 33.32 29.80
N GLY A 183 48.38 32.87 29.42
CA GLY A 183 48.74 32.75 28.01
C GLY A 183 47.87 31.72 27.28
N GLN A 184 48.00 31.71 25.95
CA GLN A 184 47.43 30.73 25.02
C GLN A 184 47.40 29.31 25.63
N HIS A 185 46.21 28.75 25.81
CA HIS A 185 46.08 27.36 26.26
C HIS A 185 46.19 26.43 25.06
N ASP A 186 47.41 26.03 24.72
CA ASP A 186 47.62 25.00 23.70
C ASP A 186 47.10 23.65 24.21
N MET A 187 46.26 23.01 23.41
CA MET A 187 45.77 21.66 23.66
C MET A 187 46.53 20.69 22.76
N LEU A 188 47.18 19.70 23.36
CA LEU A 188 47.72 18.57 22.65
C LEU A 188 46.70 17.43 22.70
N VAL A 189 46.32 16.90 21.54
CA VAL A 189 45.35 15.79 21.44
C VAL A 189 46.01 14.63 20.73
N LEU A 190 46.20 13.53 21.46
CA LEU A 190 46.66 12.26 20.91
C LEU A 190 45.45 11.46 20.42
N HIS A 191 45.50 11.02 19.17
CA HIS A 191 44.55 10.08 18.58
C HIS A 191 45.16 8.69 18.55
N LEU A 192 44.48 7.73 19.18
CA LEU A 192 44.77 6.31 19.07
C LEU A 192 43.87 5.69 18.00
N LEU A 193 44.45 5.16 16.92
CA LEU A 193 43.72 4.50 15.84
C LEU A 193 43.54 3.02 16.16
N VAL A 194 42.31 2.57 16.41
CA VAL A 194 42.01 1.23 16.93
C VAL A 194 41.11 0.46 15.97
N ASP A 195 41.58 -0.70 15.51
CA ASP A 195 40.79 -1.69 14.78
C ASP A 195 39.96 -2.51 15.77
N THR A 196 38.66 -2.27 15.80
CA THR A 196 37.73 -2.92 16.73
C THR A 196 37.02 -4.13 16.14
N ARG A 197 37.37 -4.53 14.90
CA ARG A 197 36.77 -5.67 14.19
C ARG A 197 35.24 -5.57 14.22
N ASP A 198 34.56 -6.64 14.64
CA ASP A 198 33.10 -6.74 14.66
C ASP A 198 32.42 -6.02 15.84
N ALA A 199 33.19 -5.49 16.80
CA ALA A 199 32.61 -4.75 17.92
C ALA A 199 32.35 -3.29 17.50
N MET A 200 31.30 -2.66 18.05
CA MET A 200 31.10 -1.22 17.88
C MET A 200 32.32 -0.45 18.42
N GLY A 201 32.83 -0.83 19.59
CA GLY A 201 34.20 -0.50 20.02
C GLY A 201 34.34 0.63 21.04
N ALA A 202 33.27 1.34 21.43
CA ALA A 202 33.34 2.48 22.34
C ALA A 202 34.06 2.16 23.67
N ASN A 203 33.60 1.14 24.41
CA ASN A 203 34.22 0.76 25.69
C ASN A 203 35.67 0.28 25.55
N ILE A 204 36.00 -0.35 24.41
CA ILE A 204 37.35 -0.84 24.14
C ILE A 204 38.29 0.35 23.93
N VAL A 205 37.90 1.29 23.08
CA VAL A 205 38.71 2.48 22.77
C VAL A 205 38.87 3.35 24.02
N ASN A 206 37.80 3.56 24.79
CA ASN A 206 37.86 4.32 26.04
C ASN A 206 38.83 3.66 27.05
N GLY A 207 38.73 2.33 27.25
CA GLY A 207 39.64 1.60 28.12
C GLY A 207 41.10 1.70 27.67
N MET A 208 41.37 1.68 26.36
CA MET A 208 42.72 1.94 25.83
C MET A 208 43.19 3.36 26.11
N CYS A 209 42.35 4.38 25.88
CA CYS A 209 42.67 5.78 26.18
C CYS A 209 42.96 5.99 27.68
N GLU A 210 42.16 5.38 28.55
CA GLU A 210 42.37 5.40 30.00
C GLU A 210 43.70 4.76 30.40
N GLY A 211 44.01 3.59 29.85
CA GLY A 211 45.22 2.87 30.21
C GLY A 211 46.52 3.50 29.68
N VAL A 212 46.50 4.23 28.56
CA VAL A 212 47.68 4.97 28.08
C VAL A 212 47.86 6.34 28.75
N ALA A 213 46.87 6.83 29.49
CA ALA A 213 46.86 8.19 30.04
C ALA A 213 48.10 8.51 30.89
N SER A 214 48.46 7.63 31.83
CA SER A 214 49.61 7.87 32.71
C SER A 214 50.95 7.89 31.96
N LEU A 215 51.08 7.08 30.90
CA LEU A 215 52.27 7.12 30.03
C LEU A 215 52.31 8.44 29.25
N VAL A 216 51.17 8.89 28.72
CA VAL A 216 51.07 10.17 28.01
C VAL A 216 51.40 11.35 28.92
N GLU A 217 50.92 11.38 30.17
CA GLU A 217 51.31 12.40 31.16
C GLU A 217 52.81 12.38 31.45
N ALA A 218 53.39 11.19 31.65
CA ALA A 218 54.82 11.04 31.93
C ALA A 218 55.72 11.52 30.77
N VAL A 219 55.29 11.30 29.52
CA VAL A 219 56.04 11.72 28.33
C VAL A 219 55.93 13.22 28.07
N THR A 220 54.73 13.79 28.28
CA THR A 220 54.45 15.18 27.94
C THR A 220 54.75 16.16 29.06
N GLY A 221 54.79 15.70 30.32
CA GLY A 221 54.81 16.56 31.51
C GLY A 221 53.51 17.35 31.74
N GLY A 222 52.49 17.13 30.89
CA GLY A 222 51.17 17.76 31.01
C GLY A 222 50.20 16.90 31.81
N LYS A 223 48.94 17.36 31.85
CA LYS A 223 47.83 16.68 32.54
C LYS A 223 46.83 16.16 31.52
N VAL A 224 46.49 14.88 31.61
CA VAL A 224 45.45 14.27 30.78
C VAL A 224 44.07 14.61 31.35
N PHE A 225 43.13 14.99 30.47
CA PHE A 225 41.77 15.34 30.85
C PHE A 225 40.75 14.38 30.23
N LEU A 226 40.42 14.55 28.94
CA LEU A 226 39.52 13.66 28.20
C LEU A 226 40.24 12.41 27.71
N ARG A 227 39.56 11.25 27.84
CA ARG A 227 39.96 9.92 27.36
C ARG A 227 38.73 9.25 26.76
N ILE A 228 38.42 9.57 25.52
CA ILE A 228 37.11 9.27 24.95
C ILE A 228 37.23 8.99 23.46
N LEU A 229 36.42 8.08 22.93
CA LEU A 229 36.31 7.90 21.49
C LEU A 229 35.81 9.18 20.78
N SER A 230 36.17 9.32 19.52
CA SER A 230 35.51 10.24 18.58
C SER A 230 34.42 9.52 17.82
N ASN A 231 33.21 10.10 17.78
CA ASN A 231 32.12 9.63 16.92
C ASN A 231 32.28 10.08 15.46
N LEU A 232 33.19 11.00 15.14
CA LEU A 232 33.58 11.24 13.75
C LEU A 232 34.44 10.06 13.28
N THR A 233 33.77 8.99 12.83
CA THR A 233 34.38 7.72 12.44
C THR A 233 34.87 7.72 10.99
N ASP A 234 35.52 8.81 10.58
CA ASP A 234 35.95 9.07 9.19
C ASP A 234 37.05 8.13 8.64
N ARG A 235 37.55 7.20 9.47
CA ARG A 235 38.42 6.08 9.06
C ARG A 235 37.66 4.79 8.77
N SER A 236 36.38 4.72 9.13
CA SER A 236 35.45 3.61 8.87
C SER A 236 34.38 4.05 7.86
N LEU A 237 34.79 4.14 6.59
CA LEU A 237 33.96 4.64 5.50
C LEU A 237 33.31 3.50 4.73
N VAL A 238 32.06 3.73 4.35
CA VAL A 238 31.35 2.92 3.35
C VAL A 238 31.15 3.75 2.11
N ARG A 239 31.44 3.16 0.96
CA ARG A 239 31.09 3.66 -0.36
C ARG A 239 30.06 2.73 -0.97
N ALA A 240 28.96 3.28 -1.46
CA ALA A 240 27.98 2.52 -2.24
C ALA A 240 27.67 3.23 -3.55
N ARG A 241 27.46 2.44 -4.60
CA ARG A 241 27.22 2.91 -5.97
C ARG A 241 26.05 2.15 -6.60
N VAL A 242 25.26 2.86 -7.42
CA VAL A 242 24.23 2.28 -8.28
C VAL A 242 24.27 2.93 -9.66
N ARG A 243 24.04 2.14 -10.71
CA ARG A 243 23.84 2.61 -12.09
C ARG A 243 22.43 2.20 -12.52
N ILE A 244 21.63 3.14 -13.01
CA ILE A 244 20.25 2.89 -13.47
C ILE A 244 20.07 3.46 -14.88
N PRO A 245 19.91 2.59 -15.90
CA PRO A 245 19.61 3.02 -17.25
C PRO A 245 18.29 3.77 -17.36
N VAL A 246 18.23 4.76 -18.25
CA VAL A 246 17.04 5.62 -18.40
C VAL A 246 15.78 4.83 -18.72
N GLN A 247 15.85 3.71 -19.46
CA GLN A 247 14.67 2.89 -19.73
C GLN A 247 14.00 2.34 -18.45
N ASN A 248 14.76 2.18 -17.36
CA ASN A 248 14.26 1.66 -16.08
C ASN A 248 13.71 2.77 -15.17
N LEU A 249 13.84 4.05 -15.57
CA LEU A 249 13.39 5.21 -14.80
C LEU A 249 12.01 5.73 -15.21
N ALA A 250 11.53 5.37 -16.40
CA ALA A 250 10.27 5.88 -16.94
C ALA A 250 9.07 5.54 -16.05
N VAL A 251 8.15 6.51 -15.90
CA VAL A 251 6.94 6.37 -15.07
C VAL A 251 5.71 6.57 -15.93
N ALA A 252 4.92 5.51 -16.11
CA ALA A 252 3.62 5.60 -16.75
C ALA A 252 2.58 6.19 -15.78
N ARG A 253 1.82 7.22 -16.19
CA ARG A 253 0.60 7.64 -15.49
C ARG A 253 -0.56 6.77 -15.98
N GLN A 254 -1.31 6.17 -15.05
CA GLN A 254 -2.59 5.54 -15.39
C GLN A 254 -3.62 6.64 -15.69
N GLY A 255 -4.33 6.52 -16.82
CA GLY A 255 -5.55 7.29 -17.09
C GLY A 255 -5.43 8.60 -17.88
N THR A 256 -4.23 9.15 -18.10
CA THR A 256 -4.03 10.31 -18.99
C THR A 256 -2.75 10.14 -19.82
N ARG A 257 -2.74 10.62 -21.08
CA ARG A 257 -1.50 10.78 -21.85
C ARG A 257 -0.61 11.79 -21.09
N GLY A 258 0.48 11.31 -20.46
CA GLY A 258 1.46 12.17 -19.79
C GLY A 258 2.22 11.45 -18.65
N GLY A 259 3.09 10.50 -18.98
CA GLY A 259 4.08 9.94 -18.04
C GLY A 259 5.39 10.74 -18.04
N TYR A 260 6.28 10.48 -17.08
CA TYR A 260 7.64 11.04 -17.09
C TYR A 260 8.57 10.10 -17.85
N SER A 261 9.28 10.63 -18.85
CA SER A 261 10.33 9.89 -19.52
C SER A 261 11.49 9.58 -18.57
N GLY A 262 12.24 8.52 -18.84
CA GLY A 262 13.40 8.16 -18.02
C GLY A 262 14.47 9.25 -17.95
N THR A 263 14.61 10.04 -19.02
CA THR A 263 15.51 11.20 -19.09
C THR A 263 15.05 12.33 -18.19
N GLU A 264 13.75 12.67 -18.18
CA GLU A 264 13.20 13.69 -17.28
C GLU A 264 13.39 13.31 -15.81
N VAL A 265 13.15 12.03 -15.48
CA VAL A 265 13.36 11.53 -14.12
C VAL A 265 14.83 11.60 -13.72
N ARG A 266 15.76 11.16 -14.59
CA ARG A 266 17.20 11.26 -14.36
C ARG A 266 17.62 12.70 -14.09
N ASP A 267 17.27 13.61 -15.00
CA ASP A 267 17.73 15.00 -14.94
C ASP A 267 17.12 15.73 -13.74
N GLY A 268 15.87 15.44 -13.40
CA GLY A 268 15.24 15.95 -12.17
C GLY A 268 15.92 15.46 -10.89
N ILE A 269 16.37 14.19 -10.83
CA ILE A 269 17.15 13.66 -9.69
C ILE A 269 18.49 14.38 -9.57
N ILE A 270 19.19 14.59 -10.68
CA ILE A 270 20.48 15.30 -10.71
C ILE A 270 20.31 16.73 -10.21
N LEU A 271 19.34 17.48 -10.73
CA LEU A 271 19.05 18.85 -10.30
C LEU A 271 18.68 18.93 -8.81
N ALA A 272 17.91 17.97 -8.31
CA ALA A 272 17.58 17.91 -6.88
C ALA A 272 18.80 17.59 -6.00
N ASN A 273 19.76 16.81 -6.50
CA ASN A 273 21.04 16.58 -5.84
C ASN A 273 21.92 17.83 -5.86
N ASP A 274 22.01 18.53 -7.00
CA ASP A 274 22.79 19.77 -7.13
C ASP A 274 22.33 20.81 -6.10
N LEU A 275 21.01 20.97 -5.91
CA LEU A 275 20.46 21.84 -4.86
C LEU A 275 20.97 21.43 -3.46
N ALA A 276 21.00 20.13 -3.15
CA ALA A 276 21.50 19.61 -1.88
C ALA A 276 23.04 19.77 -1.71
N LEU A 277 23.79 19.90 -2.81
CA LEU A 277 25.24 20.13 -2.75
C LEU A 277 25.61 21.60 -2.53
N VAL A 278 24.68 22.53 -2.82
CA VAL A 278 24.91 23.98 -2.77
C VAL A 278 24.08 24.72 -1.72
N ASP A 279 23.03 24.12 -1.15
CA ASP A 279 22.18 24.73 -0.13
C ASP A 279 22.08 23.84 1.14
N PRO A 280 22.60 24.28 2.30
CA PRO A 280 22.51 23.57 3.58
C PRO A 280 21.07 23.25 4.01
N TYR A 281 20.09 24.10 3.68
CA TYR A 281 18.69 23.84 4.03
C TYR A 281 18.18 22.60 3.29
N ARG A 282 18.48 22.49 2.00
CA ARG A 282 18.15 21.29 1.23
C ARG A 282 19.02 20.10 1.64
N ALA A 283 20.31 20.31 1.89
CA ALA A 283 21.23 19.26 2.33
C ALA A 283 20.74 18.57 3.61
N ALA A 284 20.19 19.32 4.57
CA ALA A 284 19.67 18.77 5.81
C ALA A 284 18.54 17.76 5.53
N THR A 285 17.55 18.15 4.74
CA THR A 285 16.43 17.29 4.33
C THR A 285 16.87 16.12 3.46
N HIS A 286 17.86 16.34 2.58
CA HIS A 286 18.44 15.31 1.73
C HIS A 286 19.14 14.21 2.54
N ASN A 287 19.93 14.60 3.54
CA ASN A 287 20.62 13.69 4.44
C ASN A 287 19.65 13.02 5.42
N LYS A 288 18.65 13.74 5.96
CA LYS A 288 17.55 13.12 6.72
C LYS A 288 16.89 11.98 5.93
N GLY A 289 16.67 12.19 4.64
CA GLY A 289 16.16 11.15 3.73
C GLY A 289 17.07 9.91 3.63
N ILE A 290 18.40 10.08 3.67
CA ILE A 290 19.35 8.95 3.74
C ILE A 290 19.18 8.22 5.08
N MET A 291 19.16 8.98 6.17
CA MET A 291 19.16 8.44 7.53
C MET A 291 17.84 7.73 7.89
N ASN A 292 16.72 8.10 7.28
CA ASN A 292 15.46 7.35 7.37
C ASN A 292 15.61 5.83 7.10
N GLY A 293 16.49 5.46 6.16
CA GLY A 293 16.77 4.05 5.88
C GLY A 293 17.86 3.48 6.80
N VAL A 294 18.93 4.23 6.99
CA VAL A 294 20.11 3.80 7.77
C VAL A 294 19.74 3.56 9.23
N ASP A 295 19.03 4.49 9.86
CA ASP A 295 18.62 4.41 11.26
C ASP A 295 17.61 3.30 11.49
N ALA A 296 16.66 3.13 10.57
CA ALA A 296 15.68 2.04 10.64
C ALA A 296 16.38 0.66 10.65
N LEU A 297 17.44 0.49 9.86
CA LEU A 297 18.27 -0.73 9.88
C LEU A 297 19.16 -0.79 11.12
N ALA A 298 19.73 0.33 11.57
CA ALA A 298 20.55 0.39 12.78
C ALA A 298 19.74 -0.05 14.01
N ILE A 299 18.53 0.48 14.19
CA ILE A 299 17.61 0.11 15.27
C ILE A 299 17.23 -1.38 15.15
N ALA A 300 16.86 -1.84 13.96
CA ALA A 300 16.49 -3.24 13.73
C ALA A 300 17.63 -4.22 14.04
N THR A 301 18.88 -3.78 13.91
CA THR A 301 20.08 -4.58 14.19
C THR A 301 20.72 -4.28 15.54
N GLY A 302 20.09 -3.45 16.37
CA GLY A 302 20.53 -3.12 17.73
C GLY A 302 21.77 -2.21 17.81
N ASN A 303 22.10 -1.51 16.73
CA ASN A 303 23.21 -0.56 16.66
C ASN A 303 22.83 0.83 17.19
N ASP A 304 23.84 1.58 17.65
CA ASP A 304 23.66 2.95 18.11
C ASP A 304 23.51 3.91 16.92
N PHE A 305 22.26 4.23 16.59
CA PHE A 305 21.95 5.16 15.50
C PHE A 305 22.46 6.59 15.77
N ARG A 306 22.61 7.03 17.03
CA ARG A 306 23.09 8.38 17.36
C ARG A 306 24.56 8.54 16.98
N ALA A 307 25.36 7.49 17.20
CA ALA A 307 26.76 7.48 16.78
C ALA A 307 26.90 7.57 15.26
N ILE A 308 26.06 6.85 14.52
CA ILE A 308 26.03 6.86 13.05
C ILE A 308 25.60 8.25 12.54
N GLU A 309 24.51 8.80 13.07
CA GLU A 309 23.98 10.12 12.74
C GLU A 309 25.03 11.23 12.97
N ALA A 310 25.65 11.25 14.15
CA ALA A 310 26.68 12.23 14.48
C ALA A 310 27.86 12.16 13.50
N ALA A 311 28.31 10.95 13.14
CA ALA A 311 29.39 10.75 12.19
C ALA A 311 29.01 11.22 10.79
N ALA A 312 27.84 10.81 10.30
CA ALA A 312 27.32 11.14 8.97
C ALA A 312 27.17 12.65 8.79
N HIS A 313 26.53 13.32 9.74
CA HIS A 313 26.28 14.75 9.68
C HIS A 313 27.55 15.59 9.87
N ALA A 314 28.49 15.18 10.73
CA ALA A 314 29.79 15.84 10.82
C ALA A 314 30.60 15.67 9.53
N TYR A 315 30.59 14.48 8.93
CA TYR A 315 31.27 14.21 7.66
C TYR A 315 30.68 14.98 6.48
N ALA A 316 29.37 15.24 6.50
CA ALA A 316 28.68 16.10 5.53
C ALA A 316 29.17 17.56 5.55
N ALA A 317 29.79 18.01 6.65
CA ALA A 317 30.34 19.35 6.82
C ALA A 317 31.88 19.43 6.69
N ARG A 318 32.57 18.31 6.41
CA ARG A 318 34.05 18.21 6.41
C ARG A 318 34.78 19.20 5.50
N SER A 319 34.11 19.72 4.47
CA SER A 319 34.67 20.71 3.55
C SER A 319 34.43 22.17 4.00
N GLY A 320 34.07 22.41 5.26
CA GLY A 320 33.73 23.72 5.81
C GLY A 320 32.30 24.21 5.52
N ARG A 321 31.50 23.44 4.79
CA ARG A 321 30.06 23.70 4.56
C ARG A 321 29.29 22.40 4.56
N TYR A 322 28.14 22.39 5.21
CA TYR A 322 27.25 21.23 5.25
C TYR A 322 26.60 20.99 3.86
N ARG A 323 26.74 19.77 3.32
CA ARG A 323 26.31 19.37 1.97
C ARG A 323 25.61 18.00 1.96
N GLY A 324 24.94 17.66 0.87
CA GLY A 324 24.43 16.30 0.64
C GLY A 324 25.53 15.24 0.67
N LEU A 325 25.27 14.10 1.31
CA LEU A 325 26.21 12.97 1.42
C LEU A 325 26.33 12.13 0.14
N SER A 326 25.31 12.18 -0.73
CA SER A 326 25.29 11.46 -1.99
C SER A 326 25.53 12.38 -3.18
N ARG A 327 26.03 11.81 -4.28
CA ARG A 327 26.16 12.45 -5.59
C ARG A 327 25.36 11.68 -6.63
N TRP A 328 24.61 12.41 -7.44
CA TRP A 328 23.88 11.86 -8.58
C TRP A 328 24.32 12.56 -9.85
N HIS A 329 24.76 11.80 -10.84
CA HIS A 329 25.26 12.34 -12.09
C HIS A 329 24.93 11.44 -13.27
N ARG A 330 25.13 11.97 -14.48
CA ARG A 330 24.98 11.24 -15.73
C ARG A 330 26.34 10.67 -16.14
N ASN A 331 26.39 9.41 -16.59
CA ASN A 331 27.58 8.83 -17.22
C ASN A 331 27.58 9.03 -18.75
N ASP A 332 28.64 8.58 -19.42
CA ASP A 332 28.80 8.71 -20.88
C ASP A 332 27.67 8.02 -21.67
N ASP A 333 27.17 6.89 -21.18
CA ASP A 333 26.04 6.16 -21.78
C ASP A 333 24.68 6.85 -21.58
N GLY A 334 24.63 7.90 -20.75
CA GLY A 334 23.41 8.62 -20.43
C GLY A 334 22.60 8.06 -19.26
N ASP A 335 23.14 7.10 -18.53
CA ASP A 335 22.50 6.50 -17.36
C ASP A 335 22.62 7.38 -16.12
N LEU A 336 21.72 7.16 -15.17
CA LEU A 336 21.81 7.76 -13.84
C LEU A 336 22.81 6.97 -12.99
N VAL A 337 23.80 7.64 -12.43
CA VAL A 337 24.75 7.07 -11.48
C VAL A 337 24.59 7.76 -10.13
N GLY A 338 24.37 6.96 -9.09
CA GLY A 338 24.29 7.42 -7.70
C GLY A 338 25.46 6.87 -6.90
N GLU A 339 26.06 7.72 -6.08
CA GLU A 339 27.17 7.38 -5.19
C GLU A 339 26.93 7.98 -3.81
N ILE A 340 27.31 7.26 -2.75
CA ILE A 340 27.35 7.77 -1.38
C ILE A 340 28.68 7.37 -0.75
N GLU A 341 29.25 8.28 0.03
CA GLU A 341 30.40 8.03 0.90
C GLU A 341 30.06 8.59 2.27
N MET A 342 30.00 7.73 3.29
CA MET A 342 29.70 8.16 4.65
C MET A 342 30.37 7.26 5.69
N PRO A 343 30.70 7.79 6.89
CA PRO A 343 31.16 6.99 8.01
C PRO A 343 30.05 6.08 8.52
N ILE A 344 30.33 4.78 8.61
CA ILE A 344 29.42 3.80 9.22
C ILE A 344 30.24 2.84 10.06
N LYS A 345 30.32 3.12 11.36
CA LYS A 345 30.81 2.14 12.33
C LYS A 345 29.66 1.47 13.06
N VAL A 346 29.57 0.16 12.85
CA VAL A 346 28.59 -0.71 13.51
C VAL A 346 29.28 -1.89 14.19
N GLY A 347 28.51 -2.62 15.00
CA GLY A 347 28.91 -3.88 15.58
C GLY A 347 27.91 -5.00 15.28
N THR A 348 28.42 -6.22 15.24
CA THR A 348 27.63 -7.47 15.19
C THR A 348 27.85 -8.32 16.44
N VAL A 349 28.75 -7.89 17.33
CA VAL A 349 29.01 -8.49 18.65
C VAL A 349 28.95 -7.44 19.75
N GLY A 350 28.42 -7.81 20.92
CA GLY A 350 28.31 -6.92 22.08
C GLY A 350 27.13 -7.26 22.99
N GLY A 351 27.22 -6.90 24.27
CA GLY A 351 26.24 -7.30 25.29
C GLY A 351 24.80 -6.84 25.01
N SER A 352 24.61 -5.65 24.43
CA SER A 352 23.27 -5.15 24.05
C SER A 352 22.71 -5.78 22.77
N LEU A 353 23.57 -6.22 21.85
CA LEU A 353 23.18 -6.85 20.58
C LEU A 353 22.70 -8.30 20.81
N GLU A 354 23.29 -9.01 21.78
CA GLU A 354 22.98 -10.41 22.06
C GLU A 354 21.74 -10.60 22.93
N THR A 355 21.35 -9.60 23.74
CA THR A 355 20.27 -9.73 24.72
C THR A 355 18.87 -9.57 24.12
N ASN A 356 18.72 -8.82 23.02
CA ASN A 356 17.42 -8.62 22.37
C ASN A 356 17.12 -9.73 21.34
N PRO A 357 16.07 -10.57 21.54
CA PRO A 357 15.78 -11.68 20.63
C PRO A 357 15.43 -11.24 19.20
N THR A 358 14.70 -10.13 19.03
CA THR A 358 14.38 -9.56 17.72
C THR A 358 15.64 -9.18 16.94
N VAL A 359 16.64 -8.60 17.62
CA VAL A 359 17.91 -8.23 16.98
C VAL A 359 18.62 -9.47 16.42
N ARG A 360 18.70 -10.56 17.19
CA ARG A 360 19.29 -11.82 16.71
C ARG A 360 18.54 -12.41 15.52
N LEU A 361 17.21 -12.35 15.53
CA LEU A 361 16.37 -12.78 14.41
C LEU A 361 16.66 -11.94 13.16
N ASN A 362 16.73 -10.62 13.30
CA ASN A 362 17.03 -9.69 12.21
C ASN A 362 18.43 -9.92 11.61
N HIS A 363 19.44 -10.21 12.44
CA HIS A 363 20.76 -10.61 11.95
C HIS A 363 20.71 -11.92 11.16
N ARG A 364 19.89 -12.91 11.54
CA ARG A 364 19.68 -14.11 10.72
C ARG A 364 19.00 -13.81 9.39
N LEU A 365 17.98 -12.95 9.39
CA LEU A 365 17.29 -12.50 8.17
C LEU A 365 18.24 -11.82 7.18
N LEU A 366 19.22 -11.07 7.68
CA LEU A 366 20.29 -10.45 6.88
C LEU A 366 21.34 -11.44 6.36
N GLY A 367 21.32 -12.71 6.80
CA GLY A 367 22.35 -13.70 6.48
C GLY A 367 23.52 -13.74 7.45
N SER A 368 23.38 -13.15 8.64
CA SER A 368 24.40 -13.05 9.71
C SER A 368 25.71 -12.42 9.24
N PRO A 369 25.66 -11.18 8.73
CA PRO A 369 26.83 -10.48 8.21
C PRO A 369 27.86 -10.16 9.32
N GLY A 370 29.13 -10.02 8.93
CA GLY A 370 30.14 -9.34 9.75
C GLY A 370 29.90 -7.82 9.82
N ALA A 371 30.62 -7.08 10.65
CA ALA A 371 30.37 -5.64 10.81
C ALA A 371 30.63 -4.83 9.53
N ALA A 372 31.65 -5.21 8.75
CA ALA A 372 31.94 -4.57 7.45
C ALA A 372 30.82 -4.83 6.43
N GLU A 373 30.32 -6.07 6.36
CA GLU A 373 29.19 -6.42 5.47
C GLU A 373 27.91 -5.69 5.90
N LEU A 374 27.63 -5.57 7.20
CA LEU A 374 26.49 -4.80 7.70
C LEU A 374 26.62 -3.31 7.36
N ALA A 375 27.82 -2.74 7.49
CA ALA A 375 28.08 -1.35 7.11
C ALA A 375 27.85 -1.13 5.61
N ALA A 376 28.32 -2.05 4.75
CA ALA A 376 28.03 -2.06 3.32
C ALA A 376 26.52 -2.05 3.03
N VAL A 377 25.74 -2.92 3.69
CA VAL A 377 24.28 -2.96 3.55
C VAL A 377 23.65 -1.63 3.96
N MET A 378 24.09 -1.01 5.06
CA MET A 378 23.61 0.30 5.48
C MET A 378 23.92 1.40 4.46
N GLY A 379 25.11 1.41 3.85
CA GLY A 379 25.46 2.36 2.80
C GLY A 379 24.57 2.22 1.55
N ALA A 380 24.31 0.98 1.12
CA ALA A 380 23.39 0.69 0.02
C ALA A 380 21.94 1.11 0.34
N VAL A 381 21.49 0.85 1.57
CA VAL A 381 20.17 1.27 2.10
C VAL A 381 20.04 2.79 2.10
N GLY A 382 21.05 3.52 2.57
CA GLY A 382 21.08 4.98 2.57
C GLY A 382 20.98 5.55 1.15
N LEU A 383 21.74 4.98 0.20
CA LEU A 383 21.68 5.39 -1.21
C LEU A 383 20.31 5.07 -1.86
N ALA A 384 19.74 3.89 -1.57
CA ALA A 384 18.43 3.49 -2.06
C ALA A 384 17.32 4.41 -1.54
N GLN A 385 17.37 4.77 -0.26
CA GLN A 385 16.39 5.66 0.34
C GLN A 385 16.48 7.08 -0.23
N ASN A 386 17.70 7.56 -0.47
CA ASN A 386 17.93 8.83 -1.14
C ASN A 386 17.37 8.84 -2.56
N TYR A 387 17.62 7.79 -3.34
CA TYR A 387 17.03 7.63 -4.68
C TYR A 387 15.50 7.67 -4.64
N ALA A 388 14.87 6.93 -3.71
CA ALA A 388 13.41 6.91 -3.57
C ALA A 388 12.85 8.31 -3.32
N ALA A 389 13.47 9.07 -2.41
CA ALA A 389 13.07 10.43 -2.08
C ALA A 389 13.23 11.39 -3.27
N LEU A 390 14.39 11.40 -3.93
CA LEU A 390 14.65 12.27 -5.07
C LEU A 390 13.74 11.95 -6.25
N ARG A 391 13.52 10.67 -6.56
CA ARG A 391 12.61 10.25 -7.63
C ARG A 391 11.18 10.70 -7.38
N SER A 392 10.71 10.64 -6.13
CA SER A 392 9.37 11.10 -5.78
C SER A 392 9.24 12.61 -5.93
N LEU A 393 10.29 13.37 -5.59
CA LEU A 393 10.33 14.83 -5.74
C LEU A 393 10.45 15.28 -7.20
N SER A 394 11.10 14.50 -8.05
CA SER A 394 11.29 14.80 -9.48
C SER A 394 10.10 14.38 -10.36
N THR A 395 9.06 13.77 -9.80
CA THR A 395 7.88 13.29 -10.55
C THR A 395 6.58 13.90 -9.99
N ALA A 396 5.69 13.10 -9.41
CA ALA A 396 4.35 13.53 -8.98
C ALA A 396 4.30 14.10 -7.54
N GLY A 397 5.45 14.29 -6.89
CA GLY A 397 5.55 14.74 -5.50
C GLY A 397 5.29 13.63 -4.48
N ILE A 398 5.79 13.81 -3.25
CA ILE A 398 5.73 12.81 -2.17
C ILE A 398 4.30 12.55 -1.66
N GLN A 399 3.40 13.53 -1.81
CA GLN A 399 2.08 13.53 -1.16
C GLN A 399 1.16 12.39 -1.64
N GLN A 400 1.10 12.09 -2.94
CA GLN A 400 0.11 11.12 -3.46
C GLN A 400 0.29 9.68 -2.93
N ASN A 401 1.52 9.21 -2.71
CA ASN A 401 1.76 7.85 -2.18
C ASN A 401 1.78 7.80 -0.64
N HIS A 402 2.03 8.93 0.03
CA HIS A 402 2.11 9.04 1.48
C HIS A 402 0.72 9.12 2.14
N MET A 403 -0.29 9.62 1.41
CA MET A 403 -1.64 9.84 1.91
C MET A 403 -2.30 8.55 2.44
N THR A 404 -2.21 7.43 1.71
CA THR A 404 -2.91 6.19 2.11
C THR A 404 -2.37 5.61 3.42
N LEU A 405 -1.05 5.57 3.59
CA LEU A 405 -0.48 5.06 4.85
C LEU A 405 -0.65 6.05 6.00
N HIS A 406 -0.58 7.37 5.73
CA HIS A 406 -0.89 8.38 6.74
C HIS A 406 -2.36 8.28 7.20
N ALA A 407 -3.29 8.04 6.28
CA ALA A 407 -4.70 7.80 6.57
C ALA A 407 -4.90 6.55 7.43
N ARG A 408 -4.18 5.46 7.16
CA ARG A 408 -4.17 4.27 8.04
C ARG A 408 -3.72 4.60 9.46
N SER A 409 -2.61 5.31 9.62
CA SER A 409 -2.13 5.70 10.97
C SER A 409 -3.13 6.59 11.70
N VAL A 410 -3.79 7.52 11.00
CA VAL A 410 -4.82 8.39 11.57
C VAL A 410 -6.09 7.62 11.93
N ALA A 411 -6.53 6.69 11.09
CA ALA A 411 -7.65 5.80 11.41
C ALA A 411 -7.35 4.93 12.65
N SER A 412 -6.13 4.40 12.78
CA SER A 412 -5.72 3.67 13.99
C SER A 412 -5.71 4.56 15.23
N ALA A 413 -5.20 5.80 15.11
CA ALA A 413 -5.20 6.75 16.23
C ALA A 413 -6.63 7.15 16.67
N ALA A 414 -7.56 7.22 15.71
CA ALA A 414 -8.98 7.43 15.96
C ALA A 414 -9.72 6.19 16.49
N LYS A 415 -9.01 5.07 16.69
CA LYS A 415 -9.57 3.79 17.16
C LYS A 415 -10.75 3.30 16.31
N VAL A 416 -10.63 3.48 15.00
CA VAL A 416 -11.63 2.99 14.05
C VAL A 416 -11.77 1.46 14.19
N PRO A 417 -12.99 0.92 14.31
CA PRO A 417 -13.22 -0.53 14.36
C PRO A 417 -12.69 -1.25 13.12
N GLU A 418 -12.22 -2.50 13.30
CA GLU A 418 -11.55 -3.26 12.23
C GLU A 418 -12.49 -3.51 11.03
N GLU A 419 -13.80 -3.61 11.27
CA GLU A 419 -14.84 -3.88 10.29
C GLU A 419 -15.03 -2.73 9.27
N VAL A 420 -14.75 -1.49 9.69
CA VAL A 420 -14.89 -0.29 8.85
C VAL A 420 -13.54 0.38 8.57
N PHE A 421 -12.44 -0.22 9.03
CA PHE A 421 -11.12 0.42 9.03
C PHE A 421 -10.67 0.86 7.64
N ASP A 422 -10.75 -0.03 6.65
CA ASP A 422 -10.33 0.28 5.28
C ASP A 422 -11.28 1.28 4.61
N GLU A 423 -12.58 1.22 4.89
CA GLU A 423 -13.58 2.19 4.39
C GLU A 423 -13.30 3.60 4.93
N VAL A 424 -12.95 3.73 6.22
CA VAL A 424 -12.57 5.02 6.82
C VAL A 424 -11.25 5.52 6.26
N VAL A 425 -10.27 4.64 6.02
CA VAL A 425 -8.98 5.01 5.44
C VAL A 425 -9.15 5.56 4.03
N ASP A 426 -9.94 4.88 3.19
CA ASP A 426 -10.19 5.34 1.83
C ASP A 426 -10.94 6.67 1.82
N ALA A 427 -11.96 6.82 2.68
CA ALA A 427 -12.68 8.09 2.85
C ALA A 427 -11.78 9.23 3.38
N LEU A 428 -10.83 8.95 4.27
CA LEU A 428 -9.84 9.92 4.73
C LEU A 428 -8.92 10.38 3.59
N VAL A 429 -8.44 9.45 2.76
CA VAL A 429 -7.60 9.79 1.59
C VAL A 429 -8.39 10.62 0.58
N GLU A 430 -9.62 10.22 0.30
CA GLU A 430 -10.49 10.87 -0.68
C GLU A 430 -10.94 12.26 -0.23
N SER A 431 -11.20 12.44 1.07
CA SER A 431 -11.55 13.75 1.64
C SER A 431 -10.40 14.77 1.60
N GLY A 432 -9.14 14.32 1.50
CA GLY A 432 -7.95 15.15 1.65
C GLY A 432 -7.66 15.61 3.08
N ASP A 433 -8.61 15.43 4.02
CA ASP A 433 -8.51 15.84 5.42
C ASP A 433 -8.15 14.65 6.32
N ILE A 434 -6.86 14.28 6.31
CA ILE A 434 -6.33 13.16 7.09
C ILE A 434 -6.11 13.58 8.56
N LYS A 435 -7.20 13.67 9.32
CA LYS A 435 -7.21 14.07 10.75
C LYS A 435 -8.05 13.11 11.59
N VAL A 436 -7.68 12.96 12.87
CA VAL A 436 -8.37 12.06 13.82
C VAL A 436 -9.86 12.42 13.94
N TRP A 437 -10.19 13.71 14.05
CA TRP A 437 -11.58 14.17 14.13
C TRP A 437 -12.40 13.80 12.89
N LYS A 438 -11.77 13.80 11.70
CA LYS A 438 -12.43 13.43 10.44
C LYS A 438 -12.65 11.93 10.37
N ALA A 439 -11.68 11.14 10.84
CA ALA A 439 -11.85 9.69 10.99
C ALA A 439 -13.02 9.35 11.92
N GLU A 440 -13.12 10.03 13.07
CA GLU A 440 -14.24 9.87 14.02
C GLU A 440 -15.58 10.34 13.45
N GLU A 441 -15.60 11.39 12.63
CA GLU A 441 -16.79 11.84 11.89
C GLU A 441 -17.24 10.79 10.87
N ILE A 442 -16.31 10.26 10.08
CA ILE A 442 -16.59 9.20 9.09
C ILE A 442 -17.13 7.96 9.81
N VAL A 443 -16.53 7.52 10.92
CA VAL A 443 -17.05 6.42 11.74
C VAL A 443 -18.47 6.70 12.23
N ARG A 444 -18.76 7.92 12.75
CA ARG A 444 -20.11 8.27 13.20
C ARG A 444 -21.15 8.25 12.08
N ASN A 445 -20.75 8.64 10.88
CA ASN A 445 -21.61 8.62 9.71
C ASN A 445 -21.85 7.18 9.21
N LEU A 446 -20.86 6.30 9.34
CA LEU A 446 -21.00 4.87 9.06
C LEU A 446 -21.79 4.12 10.14
N ALA A 447 -21.71 4.56 11.40
CA ALA A 447 -22.35 3.92 12.55
C ALA A 447 -23.83 4.27 12.75
N LYS A 448 -24.44 5.13 11.92
CA LYS A 448 -25.89 5.37 11.96
C LYS A 448 -26.64 4.24 11.24
N PRO A 449 -27.40 3.37 11.95
CA PRO A 449 -28.34 2.48 11.30
C PRO A 449 -29.46 3.32 10.70
N THR A 450 -30.04 2.82 9.61
CA THR A 450 -31.19 3.35 8.86
C THR A 450 -32.37 3.66 9.78
N GLY A 451 -32.41 4.87 10.34
CA GLY A 451 -33.58 5.50 10.91
C GLY A 451 -34.05 6.56 9.92
N VAL A 452 -35.22 6.32 9.33
CA VAL A 452 -35.92 7.24 8.44
C VAL A 452 -36.11 8.57 9.18
N ASP A 453 -35.44 9.62 8.72
CA ASP A 453 -35.77 10.99 9.12
C ASP A 453 -36.94 11.45 8.25
N THR A 454 -38.14 11.33 8.79
CA THR A 454 -39.41 11.75 8.18
C THR A 454 -39.61 13.24 8.37
N ASP A 455 -38.80 14.06 7.72
CA ASP A 455 -39.14 15.46 7.45
C ASP A 455 -38.22 16.04 6.37
N SER A 456 -38.73 16.12 5.14
CA SER A 456 -38.36 17.01 4.01
C SER A 456 -38.48 16.30 2.65
N GLU A 457 -39.63 16.53 1.99
CA GLU A 457 -39.98 16.20 0.60
C GLU A 457 -39.95 14.71 0.15
N PRO A 458 -40.89 14.29 -0.72
CA PRO A 458 -41.01 12.89 -1.16
C PRO A 458 -39.81 12.45 -2.00
N ARG A 459 -39.12 11.38 -1.58
CA ARG A 459 -38.06 10.75 -2.35
C ARG A 459 -38.64 9.85 -3.44
N SER A 460 -38.04 9.90 -4.63
CA SER A 460 -38.39 9.01 -5.73
C SER A 460 -37.49 7.78 -5.72
N SER A 461 -38.10 6.59 -5.72
CA SER A 461 -37.37 5.32 -5.68
C SER A 461 -37.38 4.60 -7.01
N ALA A 462 -36.36 3.76 -7.22
CA ALA A 462 -36.26 2.82 -8.33
C ALA A 462 -35.83 1.45 -7.82
N CYS A 463 -36.34 0.42 -8.48
CA CYS A 463 -35.95 -0.96 -8.17
C CYS A 463 -34.61 -1.31 -8.83
N GLY A 464 -33.85 -2.16 -8.17
CA GLY A 464 -32.75 -2.90 -8.79
C GLY A 464 -33.28 -4.14 -9.48
N LYS A 465 -32.38 -5.04 -9.87
CA LYS A 465 -32.78 -6.27 -10.58
C LYS A 465 -32.02 -7.51 -10.15
N VAL A 466 -32.75 -8.63 -10.18
CA VAL A 466 -32.18 -9.96 -10.33
C VAL A 466 -32.77 -10.61 -11.58
N ILE A 467 -31.94 -11.30 -12.35
CA ILE A 467 -32.44 -12.17 -13.41
C ILE A 467 -32.49 -13.58 -12.80
N LEU A 468 -33.67 -14.17 -12.77
CA LEU A 468 -33.85 -15.53 -12.28
C LEU A 468 -33.43 -16.51 -13.38
N LEU A 469 -33.84 -16.25 -14.62
CA LEU A 469 -33.55 -17.10 -15.79
C LEU A 469 -33.46 -16.24 -17.07
N GLY A 470 -32.65 -16.62 -18.05
CA GLY A 470 -32.59 -15.93 -19.36
C GLY A 470 -31.36 -15.07 -19.62
N GLU A 471 -30.37 -15.05 -18.73
CA GLU A 471 -29.16 -14.26 -18.87
C GLU A 471 -28.38 -14.66 -20.12
N HIS A 472 -27.76 -13.67 -20.76
CA HIS A 472 -27.12 -13.75 -22.07
C HIS A 472 -28.08 -14.10 -23.21
N ALA A 473 -28.97 -15.09 -23.06
CA ALA A 473 -29.95 -15.49 -24.07
C ALA A 473 -30.91 -14.36 -24.47
N VAL A 474 -31.27 -13.48 -23.53
CA VAL A 474 -32.11 -12.30 -23.79
C VAL A 474 -31.52 -11.33 -24.81
N VAL A 475 -30.20 -11.21 -24.87
CA VAL A 475 -29.52 -10.38 -25.88
C VAL A 475 -29.67 -10.97 -27.30
N TYR A 476 -29.95 -12.26 -27.39
CA TYR A 476 -30.13 -13.01 -28.64
C TYR A 476 -31.60 -13.37 -28.90
N GLY A 477 -32.54 -12.60 -28.36
CA GLY A 477 -33.97 -12.69 -28.71
C GLY A 477 -34.78 -13.75 -27.95
N ARG A 478 -34.20 -14.39 -26.91
CA ARG A 478 -34.94 -15.31 -26.03
C ARG A 478 -35.51 -14.55 -24.83
N SER A 479 -36.46 -15.16 -24.13
CA SER A 479 -37.07 -14.54 -22.94
C SER A 479 -36.16 -14.64 -21.71
N ALA A 480 -36.29 -13.66 -20.81
CA ALA A 480 -35.73 -13.68 -19.47
C ALA A 480 -36.80 -13.42 -18.41
N LEU A 481 -36.79 -14.23 -17.37
CA LEU A 481 -37.56 -14.01 -16.15
C LEU A 481 -36.72 -13.16 -15.20
N ALA A 482 -37.17 -11.93 -14.97
CA ALA A 482 -36.49 -10.96 -14.11
C ALA A 482 -37.42 -10.49 -13.00
N ALA A 483 -36.84 -10.21 -11.84
CA ALA A 483 -37.56 -9.81 -10.65
C ALA A 483 -36.91 -8.57 -9.98
N PRO A 484 -37.73 -7.65 -9.43
CA PRO A 484 -37.25 -6.38 -8.90
C PRO A 484 -36.60 -6.55 -7.52
N ILE A 485 -35.51 -5.82 -7.27
CA ILE A 485 -35.01 -5.60 -5.91
C ILE A 485 -35.59 -4.26 -5.42
N PRO A 486 -36.45 -4.25 -4.39
CA PRO A 486 -37.08 -3.02 -3.93
C PRO A 486 -36.07 -2.02 -3.37
N LEU A 487 -36.39 -0.73 -3.49
CA LEU A 487 -35.65 0.39 -2.89
C LEU A 487 -34.16 0.44 -3.21
N ALA A 488 -33.72 -0.02 -4.38
CA ALA A 488 -32.30 -0.09 -4.69
C ALA A 488 -31.61 1.27 -4.75
N VAL A 489 -32.29 2.29 -5.30
CA VAL A 489 -31.81 3.67 -5.33
C VAL A 489 -32.97 4.62 -5.08
N GLU A 490 -32.75 5.60 -4.23
CA GLU A 490 -33.64 6.74 -4.03
C GLU A 490 -32.96 8.02 -4.49
N ALA A 491 -33.73 8.98 -5.00
CA ALA A 491 -33.23 10.30 -5.32
C ALA A 491 -34.23 11.38 -4.91
N ARG A 492 -33.71 12.58 -4.64
CA ARG A 492 -34.49 13.80 -4.52
C ARG A 492 -33.79 14.95 -5.21
N VAL A 493 -34.56 15.94 -5.62
CA VAL A 493 -34.07 17.18 -6.20
C VAL A 493 -34.50 18.31 -5.29
N VAL A 494 -33.59 19.25 -5.04
CA VAL A 494 -33.88 20.47 -4.29
C VAL A 494 -33.40 21.67 -5.08
N ASP A 495 -34.10 22.81 -4.95
CA ASP A 495 -33.69 24.05 -5.60
C ASP A 495 -32.35 24.53 -5.04
N ALA A 496 -31.51 25.08 -5.92
CA ALA A 496 -30.21 25.66 -5.55
C ALA A 496 -29.99 26.96 -6.31
N ASP A 497 -29.09 27.80 -5.80
CA ASP A 497 -28.84 29.13 -6.37
C ASP A 497 -27.72 29.16 -7.42
N ASP A 498 -26.87 28.12 -7.50
CA ASP A 498 -25.63 28.15 -8.30
C ASP A 498 -25.29 26.82 -9.00
N GLY A 499 -25.92 26.61 -10.17
CA GLY A 499 -25.66 25.47 -11.06
C GLY A 499 -26.22 24.15 -10.55
N ILE A 500 -25.80 23.05 -11.19
CA ILE A 500 -26.29 21.70 -10.87
C ILE A 500 -25.27 20.97 -10.02
N GLN A 501 -25.67 20.53 -8.83
CA GLN A 501 -24.85 19.72 -7.93
C GLN A 501 -25.40 18.30 -7.83
N LEU A 502 -24.52 17.31 -7.90
CA LEU A 502 -24.82 15.91 -7.60
C LEU A 502 -24.19 15.57 -6.25
N VAL A 503 -25.02 15.09 -5.33
CA VAL A 503 -24.58 14.64 -4.00
C VAL A 503 -24.98 13.18 -3.82
N ILE A 504 -24.01 12.31 -3.56
CA ILE A 504 -24.25 10.90 -3.22
C ILE A 504 -23.57 10.62 -1.88
N PRO A 505 -24.27 10.86 -0.74
CA PRO A 505 -23.64 10.86 0.58
C PRO A 505 -22.92 9.55 0.94
N ARG A 506 -23.54 8.40 0.61
CA ARG A 506 -22.96 7.07 0.85
C ARG A 506 -21.74 6.75 0.00
N TRP A 507 -21.55 7.44 -1.12
CA TRP A 507 -20.39 7.28 -1.98
C TRP A 507 -19.43 8.47 -1.88
N ALA A 508 -19.66 9.39 -0.94
CA ALA A 508 -18.90 10.63 -0.75
C ALA A 508 -18.69 11.45 -2.05
N VAL A 509 -19.64 11.35 -2.99
CA VAL A 509 -19.58 12.10 -4.26
C VAL A 509 -20.28 13.44 -4.05
N GLU A 510 -19.52 14.52 -4.14
CA GLU A 510 -20.05 15.88 -4.32
C GLU A 510 -19.45 16.45 -5.60
N GLN A 511 -20.26 16.54 -6.66
CA GLN A 511 -19.79 16.96 -7.96
C GLN A 511 -20.70 18.03 -8.55
N ARG A 512 -20.10 19.12 -9.03
CA ARG A 512 -20.81 20.10 -9.85
C ARG A 512 -20.89 19.58 -11.28
N ILE A 513 -22.10 19.40 -11.78
CA ILE A 513 -22.37 18.99 -13.16
C ILE A 513 -22.32 20.24 -14.04
N ARG A 514 -21.42 20.26 -15.03
CA ARG A 514 -21.37 21.33 -16.03
C ARG A 514 -22.06 20.87 -17.32
N PRO A 515 -22.84 21.74 -18.01
CA PRO A 515 -23.60 21.35 -19.20
C PRO A 515 -22.75 20.85 -20.38
N VAL A 516 -21.45 21.18 -20.40
CA VAL A 516 -20.49 20.86 -21.48
C VAL A 516 -19.17 20.34 -20.91
N ASP A 517 -19.24 19.34 -20.04
CA ASP A 517 -18.23 18.28 -19.90
C ASP A 517 -17.71 17.79 -21.28
N GLU A 518 -16.52 18.19 -21.73
CA GLU A 518 -15.77 17.48 -22.78
C GLU A 518 -15.30 16.10 -22.27
N HIS A 519 -16.24 15.20 -21.92
CA HIS A 519 -16.10 13.78 -21.52
C HIS A 519 -16.31 13.49 -20.01
N PRO A 520 -17.53 13.67 -19.48
CA PRO A 520 -17.89 13.19 -18.15
C PRO A 520 -17.82 11.66 -18.07
N VAL A 521 -17.47 11.11 -16.90
CA VAL A 521 -17.33 9.66 -16.65
C VAL A 521 -18.30 9.23 -15.54
N GLY A 522 -18.92 8.05 -15.67
CA GLY A 522 -19.77 7.47 -14.62
C GLY A 522 -21.14 8.15 -14.47
N ALA A 523 -21.61 8.30 -13.22
CA ALA A 523 -22.94 8.85 -12.90
C ALA A 523 -23.16 10.27 -13.46
N ALA A 524 -22.13 11.12 -13.45
CA ALA A 524 -22.18 12.48 -13.99
C ALA A 524 -22.51 12.53 -15.50
N ARG A 525 -22.10 11.52 -16.27
CA ARG A 525 -22.42 11.41 -17.70
C ARG A 525 -23.90 11.09 -17.91
N ILE A 526 -24.44 10.15 -17.13
CA ILE A 526 -25.86 9.78 -17.15
C ILE A 526 -26.72 11.01 -16.83
N LEU A 527 -26.35 11.75 -15.78
CA LEU A 527 -27.03 12.96 -15.36
C LEU A 527 -26.98 14.08 -16.41
N SER A 528 -25.82 14.33 -17.00
CA SER A 528 -25.68 15.36 -18.06
C SER A 528 -26.57 15.07 -19.26
N LEU A 529 -26.65 13.80 -19.70
CA LEU A 529 -27.53 13.38 -20.79
C LEU A 529 -29.01 13.56 -20.45
N LEU A 530 -29.43 13.14 -19.25
CA LEU A 530 -30.80 13.32 -18.76
C LEU A 530 -31.21 14.80 -18.71
N LEU A 531 -30.35 15.65 -18.15
CA LEU A 531 -30.61 17.08 -18.00
C LEU A 531 -30.71 17.81 -19.34
N GLN A 532 -29.88 17.45 -20.32
CA GLN A 532 -30.00 17.97 -21.68
C GLN A 532 -31.30 17.53 -22.35
N ARG A 533 -31.68 16.26 -22.17
CA ARG A 533 -32.86 15.69 -22.84
C ARG A 533 -34.18 16.21 -22.28
N LEU A 534 -34.22 16.50 -20.99
CA LEU A 534 -35.36 17.08 -20.28
C LEU A 534 -35.41 18.62 -20.33
N ASP A 535 -34.49 19.28 -21.05
CA ASP A 535 -34.37 20.74 -21.14
C ASP A 535 -34.17 21.44 -19.78
N LEU A 536 -33.40 20.78 -18.89
CA LEU A 536 -33.11 21.24 -17.52
C LEU A 536 -31.65 21.65 -17.30
N ALA A 537 -30.81 21.62 -18.34
CA ALA A 537 -29.37 21.86 -18.24
C ALA A 537 -28.98 23.27 -17.74
N GLU A 538 -29.85 24.26 -17.92
CA GLU A 538 -29.63 25.66 -17.50
C GLU A 538 -30.27 25.98 -16.13
N ARG A 539 -30.90 25.00 -15.47
CA ARG A 539 -31.50 25.17 -14.14
C ARG A 539 -30.46 24.96 -13.04
N SER A 540 -30.61 25.65 -11.92
CA SER A 540 -29.80 25.41 -10.71
C SER A 540 -30.55 24.49 -9.76
N MET A 541 -29.93 23.38 -9.35
CA MET A 541 -30.53 22.38 -8.47
C MET A 541 -29.46 21.51 -7.81
N THR A 542 -29.81 20.91 -6.68
CA THR A 542 -29.03 19.82 -6.09
C THR A 542 -29.80 18.51 -6.23
N ILE A 543 -29.17 17.52 -6.86
CA ILE A 543 -29.68 16.17 -7.02
C ILE A 543 -28.99 15.29 -5.99
N GLU A 544 -29.74 14.84 -4.99
CA GLU A 544 -29.24 13.96 -3.94
C GLU A 544 -29.66 12.51 -4.23
N VAL A 545 -28.71 11.59 -4.18
CA VAL A 545 -28.93 10.17 -4.46
C VAL A 545 -28.54 9.32 -3.25
N PHE A 546 -29.41 8.39 -2.89
CA PHE A 546 -29.25 7.46 -1.78
C PHE A 546 -29.26 6.01 -2.31
N PRO A 547 -28.09 5.44 -2.65
CA PRO A 547 -28.01 4.06 -3.08
C PRO A 547 -28.12 3.12 -1.88
N ASN A 548 -29.06 2.18 -1.94
CA ASN A 548 -29.23 1.09 -0.96
C ASN A 548 -28.63 -0.24 -1.43
N VAL A 549 -28.15 -0.30 -2.68
CA VAL A 549 -27.40 -1.45 -3.22
C VAL A 549 -25.92 -1.10 -3.47
N PRO A 550 -24.98 -2.03 -3.24
CA PRO A 550 -23.57 -1.82 -3.55
C PRO A 550 -23.29 -1.58 -5.04
N ARG A 551 -22.27 -0.76 -5.32
CA ARG A 551 -21.87 -0.37 -6.69
C ARG A 551 -21.30 -1.57 -7.47
N ALA A 552 -21.57 -1.62 -8.78
CA ALA A 552 -20.93 -2.54 -9.75
C ALA A 552 -21.08 -4.06 -9.51
N MET A 553 -22.13 -4.49 -8.79
CA MET A 553 -22.38 -5.91 -8.48
C MET A 553 -23.37 -6.64 -9.41
N GLY A 554 -23.80 -6.01 -10.51
CA GLY A 554 -24.71 -6.64 -11.48
C GLY A 554 -26.20 -6.60 -11.12
N LEU A 555 -26.58 -5.80 -10.11
CA LEU A 555 -27.96 -5.66 -9.59
C LEU A 555 -28.76 -4.51 -10.21
N GLY A 556 -28.36 -4.00 -11.39
CA GLY A 556 -29.07 -2.94 -12.11
C GLY A 556 -28.93 -1.52 -11.52
N GLY A 557 -27.88 -1.27 -10.71
CA GLY A 557 -27.71 0.01 -10.02
C GLY A 557 -27.59 1.25 -10.92
N SER A 558 -27.09 1.11 -12.16
CA SER A 558 -27.01 2.22 -13.13
C SER A 558 -28.38 2.61 -13.67
N SER A 559 -29.20 1.60 -14.02
CA SER A 559 -30.56 1.82 -14.50
C SER A 559 -31.47 2.32 -13.38
N ALA A 560 -31.33 1.76 -12.18
CA ALA A 560 -32.05 2.23 -10.99
C ALA A 560 -31.72 3.71 -10.68
N LEU A 561 -30.45 4.10 -10.77
CA LEU A 561 -30.02 5.50 -10.64
C LEU A 561 -30.69 6.41 -11.67
N ALA A 562 -30.68 6.01 -12.95
CA ALA A 562 -31.31 6.80 -14.01
C ALA A 562 -32.81 6.98 -13.75
N VAL A 563 -33.52 5.90 -13.43
CA VAL A 563 -34.97 5.92 -13.16
C VAL A 563 -35.29 6.77 -11.92
N SER A 564 -34.54 6.61 -10.82
CA SER A 564 -34.80 7.38 -9.58
C SER A 564 -34.61 8.87 -9.81
N VAL A 565 -33.57 9.26 -10.56
CA VAL A 565 -33.29 10.66 -10.91
C VAL A 565 -34.35 11.22 -11.85
N VAL A 566 -34.73 10.50 -12.91
CA VAL A 566 -35.79 10.96 -13.85
C VAL A 566 -37.09 11.19 -13.10
N ARG A 567 -37.49 10.26 -12.21
CA ARG A 567 -38.68 10.43 -11.37
C ARG A 567 -38.57 11.60 -10.41
N ALA A 568 -37.40 11.80 -9.79
CA ALA A 568 -37.19 12.93 -8.89
C ALA A 568 -37.28 14.28 -9.64
N LEU A 569 -36.76 14.34 -10.87
CA LEU A 569 -36.88 15.52 -11.74
C LEU A 569 -38.33 15.74 -12.21
N ASP A 570 -39.04 14.67 -12.57
CA ASP A 570 -40.46 14.73 -12.96
C ASP A 570 -41.34 15.26 -11.82
N VAL A 571 -41.13 14.76 -10.60
CA VAL A 571 -41.84 15.23 -9.40
C VAL A 571 -41.49 16.70 -9.10
N HIS A 572 -40.22 17.08 -9.14
CA HIS A 572 -39.76 18.42 -8.78
C HIS A 572 -40.19 19.50 -9.78
N PHE A 573 -40.08 19.20 -11.09
CA PHE A 573 -40.41 20.14 -12.16
C PHE A 573 -41.82 19.95 -12.75
N ALA A 574 -42.59 18.99 -12.25
CA ALA A 574 -43.93 18.64 -12.72
C ALA A 574 -43.98 18.41 -14.25
N LEU A 575 -43.07 17.57 -14.76
CA LEU A 575 -42.89 17.33 -16.20
C LEU A 575 -44.02 16.49 -16.80
N GLY A 576 -44.69 15.66 -16.00
CA GLY A 576 -45.84 14.86 -16.40
C GLY A 576 -45.47 13.59 -17.15
N LEU A 577 -44.29 13.02 -16.88
CA LEU A 577 -43.77 11.86 -17.58
C LEU A 577 -44.54 10.58 -17.23
N ASP A 578 -44.92 9.80 -18.22
CA ASP A 578 -45.45 8.45 -18.00
C ASP A 578 -44.35 7.39 -17.80
N ALA A 579 -44.73 6.18 -17.40
CA ALA A 579 -43.77 5.10 -17.17
C ALA A 579 -43.00 4.68 -18.44
N MET A 580 -43.61 4.84 -19.62
CA MET A 580 -42.96 4.52 -20.89
C MET A 580 -41.87 5.55 -21.23
N GLU A 581 -42.13 6.82 -20.98
CA GLU A 581 -41.18 7.91 -21.15
C GLU A 581 -40.02 7.80 -20.16
N VAL A 582 -40.29 7.51 -18.89
CA VAL A 582 -39.25 7.24 -17.87
C VAL A 582 -38.35 6.07 -18.30
N ASN A 583 -38.96 4.99 -18.80
CA ASN A 583 -38.24 3.82 -19.28
C ASN A 583 -37.36 4.14 -20.50
N ALA A 584 -37.87 4.96 -21.44
CA ALA A 584 -37.15 5.37 -22.63
C ALA A 584 -35.90 6.20 -22.28
N PHE A 585 -36.02 7.15 -21.35
CA PHE A 585 -34.87 7.94 -20.87
C PHE A 585 -33.82 7.07 -20.17
N ALA A 586 -34.24 6.13 -19.33
CA ALA A 586 -33.33 5.20 -18.68
C ALA A 586 -32.63 4.26 -19.69
N PHE A 587 -33.35 3.81 -20.73
CA PHE A 587 -32.78 2.99 -21.80
C PHE A 587 -31.73 3.73 -22.63
N GLU A 588 -31.96 5.01 -22.93
CA GLU A 588 -31.00 5.86 -23.65
C GLU A 588 -29.72 6.08 -22.84
N CYS A 589 -29.84 6.24 -21.52
CA CYS A 589 -28.70 6.30 -20.60
C CYS A 589 -27.89 5.00 -20.58
N GLU A 590 -28.56 3.86 -20.56
CA GLU A 590 -27.93 2.53 -20.62
C GLU A 590 -27.23 2.30 -21.97
N GLN A 591 -27.81 2.74 -23.09
CA GLN A 591 -27.16 2.70 -24.40
C GLN A 591 -25.87 3.54 -24.43
N ALA A 592 -25.92 4.76 -23.88
CA ALA A 592 -24.76 5.64 -23.80
C ALA A 592 -23.64 5.05 -22.91
N ALA A 593 -24.00 4.33 -21.84
CA ALA A 593 -23.06 3.73 -20.88
C ALA A 593 -22.49 2.37 -21.34
N HIS A 594 -23.30 1.51 -21.96
CA HIS A 594 -23.00 0.09 -22.19
C HIS A 594 -23.11 -0.35 -23.66
N GLY A 595 -23.43 0.55 -24.59
CA GLY A 595 -23.45 0.31 -26.03
C GLY A 595 -24.71 -0.44 -26.50
N THR A 596 -24.77 -1.76 -26.30
CA THR A 596 -25.92 -2.60 -26.72
C THR A 596 -26.58 -3.27 -25.51
N PRO A 597 -27.35 -2.52 -24.69
CA PRO A 597 -28.06 -3.08 -23.55
C PRO A 597 -29.20 -4.01 -23.98
N SER A 598 -29.55 -4.97 -23.13
CA SER A 598 -30.70 -5.86 -23.38
C SER A 598 -32.06 -5.19 -23.15
N GLY A 599 -32.11 -4.06 -22.43
CA GLY A 599 -33.33 -3.33 -22.11
C GLY A 599 -34.11 -3.84 -20.88
N VAL A 600 -33.73 -5.00 -20.33
CA VAL A 600 -34.39 -5.58 -19.15
C VAL A 600 -34.14 -4.79 -17.87
N ASP A 601 -32.95 -4.20 -17.72
CA ASP A 601 -32.53 -3.53 -16.48
C ASP A 601 -33.31 -2.22 -16.25
N ASN A 602 -33.44 -1.36 -17.27
CA ASN A 602 -34.26 -0.14 -17.22
C ASN A 602 -35.76 -0.43 -17.13
N THR A 603 -36.24 -1.45 -17.84
CA THR A 603 -37.66 -1.82 -17.84
C THR A 603 -38.06 -2.29 -16.44
N LEU A 604 -37.28 -3.18 -15.83
CA LEU A 604 -37.53 -3.66 -14.48
C LEU A 604 -37.39 -2.56 -13.42
N ALA A 605 -36.37 -1.69 -13.54
CA ALA A 605 -36.20 -0.55 -12.63
C ALA A 605 -37.39 0.43 -12.69
N THR A 606 -37.99 0.57 -13.87
CA THR A 606 -39.15 1.43 -14.10
C THR A 606 -40.44 0.79 -13.58
N TYR A 607 -40.84 -0.36 -14.08
CA TYR A 607 -42.15 -0.92 -13.73
C TYR A 607 -42.17 -1.57 -12.35
N GLY A 608 -41.04 -2.07 -11.85
CA GLY A 608 -40.93 -2.60 -10.49
C GLY A 608 -41.76 -3.87 -10.24
N THR A 609 -42.13 -4.59 -11.30
CA THR A 609 -42.91 -5.84 -11.26
C THR A 609 -42.09 -7.01 -11.76
N THR A 610 -42.33 -8.21 -11.23
CA THR A 610 -41.73 -9.43 -11.81
C THR A 610 -42.26 -9.60 -13.23
N MET A 611 -41.37 -9.87 -14.19
CA MET A 611 -41.75 -9.90 -15.60
C MET A 611 -41.01 -10.94 -16.41
N LEU A 612 -41.67 -11.40 -17.47
CA LEU A 612 -41.05 -12.10 -18.57
C LEU A 612 -40.73 -11.09 -19.67
N TYR A 613 -39.44 -10.86 -19.91
CA TYR A 613 -38.94 -9.86 -20.85
C TYR A 613 -38.30 -10.53 -22.08
N ARG A 614 -38.58 -10.01 -23.28
CA ARG A 614 -37.96 -10.45 -24.53
C ARG A 614 -37.46 -9.23 -25.31
N ASN A 615 -36.17 -9.23 -25.62
CA ASN A 615 -35.60 -8.27 -26.56
C ASN A 615 -35.90 -8.72 -28.00
N ALA A 616 -36.12 -7.78 -28.93
CA ALA A 616 -36.28 -8.05 -30.36
C ALA A 616 -35.05 -8.72 -31.02
N GLY A 617 -33.90 -8.80 -30.35
CA GLY A 617 -32.68 -9.43 -30.84
C GLY A 617 -31.83 -8.49 -31.69
N ARG A 618 -30.65 -8.96 -32.12
CA ARG A 618 -29.72 -8.20 -32.98
C ARG A 618 -30.10 -8.28 -34.47
N ASP A 619 -31.35 -7.96 -34.82
CA ASP A 619 -31.73 -7.75 -36.22
C ASP A 619 -31.46 -6.28 -36.61
N PRO A 620 -30.51 -5.98 -37.51
CA PRO A 620 -30.21 -4.62 -37.93
C PRO A 620 -31.33 -3.96 -38.75
N ASP A 621 -32.26 -4.76 -39.30
CA ASP A 621 -33.29 -4.30 -40.24
C ASP A 621 -34.75 -4.45 -39.71
N GLY A 622 -34.94 -4.89 -38.46
CA GLY A 622 -36.26 -5.14 -37.87
C GLY A 622 -36.57 -4.24 -36.67
N GLY A 623 -37.38 -3.20 -36.88
CA GLY A 623 -37.86 -2.28 -35.83
C GLY A 623 -38.93 -2.87 -34.90
N ALA A 624 -38.73 -4.08 -34.38
CA ALA A 624 -39.62 -4.65 -33.37
C ALA A 624 -39.26 -4.09 -31.97
N GLU A 625 -40.27 -3.61 -31.25
CA GLU A 625 -40.10 -3.10 -29.89
C GLU A 625 -39.87 -4.26 -28.89
N PRO A 626 -39.12 -4.03 -27.80
CA PRO A 626 -39.00 -5.03 -26.74
C PRO A 626 -40.37 -5.34 -26.12
N GLU A 627 -40.63 -6.61 -25.87
CA GLU A 627 -41.89 -7.09 -25.29
C GLU A 627 -41.67 -7.53 -23.85
N PHE A 628 -42.57 -7.17 -22.94
CA PHE A 628 -42.59 -7.72 -21.60
C PHE A 628 -44.01 -8.01 -21.13
N ILE A 629 -44.14 -9.02 -20.27
CA ILE A 629 -45.39 -9.42 -19.66
C ILE A 629 -45.18 -9.44 -18.15
N GLU A 630 -46.01 -8.70 -17.41
CA GLU A 630 -46.01 -8.76 -15.96
C GLU A 630 -46.48 -10.14 -15.48
N LEU A 631 -45.77 -10.68 -14.50
CA LEU A 631 -46.02 -12.00 -13.96
C LEU A 631 -46.56 -11.86 -12.54
N ALA A 632 -47.83 -12.22 -12.35
CA ALA A 632 -48.40 -12.37 -11.01
C ALA A 632 -47.85 -13.64 -10.36
N LEU A 633 -47.16 -13.48 -9.24
CA LEU A 633 -46.59 -14.58 -8.47
C LEU A 633 -47.67 -15.20 -7.58
N ALA A 634 -47.86 -16.52 -7.60
CA ALA A 634 -48.79 -17.18 -6.67
C ALA A 634 -48.27 -17.20 -5.23
N LYS A 635 -46.95 -17.11 -5.04
CA LYS A 635 -46.29 -17.04 -3.73
C LYS A 635 -45.12 -16.05 -3.80
N PRO A 636 -44.80 -15.36 -2.69
CA PRO A 636 -43.58 -14.59 -2.62
C PRO A 636 -42.35 -15.45 -2.88
N LEU A 637 -41.29 -14.86 -3.46
CA LEU A 637 -40.01 -15.49 -3.69
C LEU A 637 -39.02 -15.02 -2.61
N PRO A 638 -38.67 -15.86 -1.61
CA PRO A 638 -37.62 -15.54 -0.65
C PRO A 638 -36.27 -15.74 -1.33
N ILE A 639 -35.47 -14.69 -1.43
CA ILE A 639 -34.24 -14.67 -2.20
C ILE A 639 -33.08 -14.14 -1.37
N VAL A 640 -31.92 -14.78 -1.50
CA VAL A 640 -30.62 -14.28 -1.03
C VAL A 640 -29.75 -13.92 -2.22
N VAL A 641 -29.19 -12.72 -2.21
CA VAL A 641 -28.19 -12.24 -3.17
C VAL A 641 -26.82 -12.28 -2.52
N GLY A 642 -25.95 -13.18 -2.97
CA GLY A 642 -24.57 -13.30 -2.48
C GLY A 642 -23.59 -12.50 -3.34
N LEU A 643 -22.73 -11.70 -2.71
CA LEU A 643 -21.81 -10.78 -3.37
C LEU A 643 -20.39 -11.36 -3.39
N SER A 644 -19.83 -11.58 -4.59
CA SER A 644 -18.49 -12.18 -4.75
C SER A 644 -17.32 -11.28 -4.35
N GLY A 645 -17.56 -10.00 -4.04
CA GLY A 645 -16.52 -9.01 -3.73
C GLY A 645 -15.64 -8.61 -4.94
N ARG A 646 -15.90 -9.15 -6.14
CA ARG A 646 -15.22 -8.81 -7.38
C ARG A 646 -16.16 -8.05 -8.29
N GLU A 647 -15.78 -6.84 -8.70
CA GLU A 647 -16.57 -6.06 -9.65
C GLU A 647 -16.77 -6.84 -10.96
N SER A 648 -18.01 -6.87 -11.46
CA SER A 648 -18.32 -7.46 -12.74
C SER A 648 -17.99 -6.48 -13.86
N LEU A 649 -17.03 -6.82 -14.73
CA LEU A 649 -16.89 -6.17 -16.03
C LEU A 649 -17.91 -6.78 -17.02
N THR A 650 -19.20 -6.55 -16.79
CA THR A 650 -20.33 -7.10 -17.57
C THR A 650 -20.11 -6.97 -19.09
N ALA A 651 -19.61 -5.82 -19.55
CA ALA A 651 -19.28 -5.58 -20.95
C ALA A 651 -18.21 -6.55 -21.49
N THR A 652 -17.22 -6.92 -20.68
CA THR A 652 -16.17 -7.88 -21.07
C THR A 652 -16.72 -9.29 -21.19
N SER A 653 -17.57 -9.72 -20.25
CA SER A 653 -18.19 -11.04 -20.29
C SER A 653 -19.15 -11.17 -21.47
N VAL A 654 -19.99 -10.16 -21.72
CA VAL A 654 -20.88 -10.10 -22.89
C VAL A 654 -20.06 -10.07 -24.20
N ALA A 655 -18.96 -9.31 -24.26
CA ALA A 655 -18.08 -9.29 -25.43
C ALA A 655 -17.40 -10.64 -25.69
N LYS A 656 -16.98 -11.36 -24.64
CA LYS A 656 -16.42 -12.71 -24.75
C LYS A 656 -17.44 -13.70 -25.31
N VAL A 657 -18.67 -13.70 -24.79
CA VAL A 657 -19.75 -14.55 -25.29
C VAL A 657 -20.08 -14.20 -26.74
N ALA A 658 -20.19 -12.92 -27.08
CA ALA A 658 -20.43 -12.47 -28.45
C ALA A 658 -19.31 -12.90 -29.42
N ALA A 659 -18.05 -12.81 -29.00
CA ALA A 659 -16.92 -13.27 -29.80
C ALA A 659 -16.92 -14.80 -29.97
N ALA A 660 -17.30 -15.55 -28.94
CA ALA A 660 -17.40 -17.01 -29.01
C ALA A 660 -18.58 -17.48 -29.88
N TRP A 661 -19.73 -16.82 -29.78
CA TRP A 661 -20.90 -17.03 -30.63
C TRP A 661 -20.56 -16.81 -32.11
N ARG A 662 -19.87 -15.72 -32.47
CA ARG A 662 -19.40 -15.46 -33.86
C ARG A 662 -18.49 -16.56 -34.41
N ARG A 663 -17.75 -17.27 -33.55
CA ARG A 663 -16.87 -18.38 -33.96
C ARG A 663 -17.62 -19.70 -34.15
N ASN A 664 -18.73 -19.91 -33.45
CA ASN A 664 -19.51 -21.15 -33.52
C ASN A 664 -20.98 -20.91 -33.18
N GLN A 665 -21.70 -20.33 -34.13
CA GLN A 665 -23.09 -19.93 -33.92
C GLN A 665 -24.01 -21.10 -33.52
N PRO A 666 -24.04 -22.26 -34.21
CA PRO A 666 -24.98 -23.34 -33.88
C PRO A 666 -24.87 -23.85 -32.45
N ARG A 667 -23.65 -23.91 -31.89
CA ARG A 667 -23.43 -24.34 -30.51
C ARG A 667 -24.03 -23.37 -29.50
N TYR A 668 -23.80 -22.07 -29.69
CA TYR A 668 -24.24 -21.05 -28.76
C TYR A 668 -25.75 -20.77 -28.90
N GLU A 669 -26.31 -20.81 -30.12
CA GLU A 669 -27.76 -20.76 -30.33
C GLU A 669 -28.47 -21.89 -29.56
N GLY A 670 -27.95 -23.13 -29.63
CA GLY A 670 -28.51 -24.24 -28.87
C GLY A 670 -28.47 -24.02 -27.36
N ILE A 671 -27.41 -23.42 -26.82
CA ILE A 671 -27.34 -23.05 -25.38
C ILE A 671 -28.36 -21.95 -25.06
N PHE A 672 -28.49 -20.93 -25.91
CA PHE A 672 -29.46 -19.85 -25.71
C PHE A 672 -30.91 -20.35 -25.78
N ASP A 673 -31.21 -21.31 -26.66
CA ASP A 673 -32.52 -21.95 -26.74
C ASP A 673 -32.85 -22.72 -25.46
N GLN A 674 -31.89 -23.44 -24.90
CA GLN A 674 -32.09 -24.13 -23.62
C GLN A 674 -32.31 -23.14 -22.48
N ILE A 675 -31.51 -22.07 -22.38
CA ILE A 675 -31.70 -21.02 -21.37
C ILE A 675 -33.07 -20.33 -21.53
N GLY A 676 -33.50 -20.07 -22.77
CA GLY A 676 -34.80 -19.48 -23.07
C GLY A 676 -35.97 -20.39 -22.71
N ALA A 677 -35.86 -21.70 -22.99
CA ALA A 677 -36.86 -22.69 -22.58
C ALA A 677 -37.00 -22.77 -21.05
N LEU A 678 -35.87 -22.73 -20.33
CA LEU A 678 -35.89 -22.66 -18.86
C LEU A 678 -36.59 -21.39 -18.37
N ALA A 679 -36.36 -20.23 -19.00
CA ALA A 679 -37.01 -18.99 -18.60
C ALA A 679 -38.54 -19.02 -18.75
N LEU A 680 -39.07 -19.65 -19.80
CA LEU A 680 -40.51 -19.85 -19.98
C LEU A 680 -41.07 -20.82 -18.92
N ALA A 681 -40.43 -21.97 -18.74
CA ALA A 681 -40.83 -22.95 -17.72
C ALA A 681 -40.78 -22.37 -16.30
N GLY A 682 -39.77 -21.55 -16.01
CA GLY A 682 -39.64 -20.88 -14.71
C GLY A 682 -40.69 -19.80 -14.50
N ALA A 683 -41.14 -19.12 -15.56
CA ALA A 683 -42.26 -18.19 -15.46
C ALA A 683 -43.57 -18.92 -15.13
N ASP A 684 -43.79 -20.12 -15.68
CA ASP A 684 -44.93 -20.97 -15.32
C ASP A 684 -44.81 -21.45 -13.86
N ALA A 685 -43.65 -21.97 -13.44
CA ALA A 685 -43.41 -22.41 -12.06
C ALA A 685 -43.58 -21.27 -11.03
N ALA A 686 -43.12 -20.06 -11.35
CA ALA A 686 -43.30 -18.88 -10.51
C ALA A 686 -44.78 -18.44 -10.43
N ARG A 687 -45.52 -18.53 -11.54
CA ARG A 687 -46.96 -18.24 -11.59
C ARG A 687 -47.78 -19.24 -10.79
N ASP A 688 -47.37 -20.51 -10.78
CA ASP A 688 -48.09 -21.59 -10.09
C ASP A 688 -47.62 -21.79 -8.64
N GLY A 689 -46.56 -21.10 -8.21
CA GLY A 689 -46.03 -21.13 -6.84
C GLY A 689 -45.24 -22.40 -6.54
N GLU A 690 -44.62 -23.00 -7.56
CA GLU A 690 -43.79 -24.20 -7.53
C GLU A 690 -42.30 -23.83 -7.31
N LEU A 691 -41.98 -23.34 -6.10
CA LEU A 691 -40.63 -22.82 -5.78
C LEU A 691 -39.51 -23.87 -5.93
N ALA A 692 -39.81 -25.14 -5.66
CA ALA A 692 -38.83 -26.22 -5.83
C ALA A 692 -38.47 -26.43 -7.31
N GLU A 693 -39.47 -26.44 -8.19
CA GLU A 693 -39.25 -26.55 -9.64
C GLU A 693 -38.49 -25.32 -10.17
N LEU A 694 -38.89 -24.12 -9.75
CA LEU A 694 -38.16 -22.89 -10.11
C LEU A 694 -36.68 -22.96 -9.67
N GLY A 695 -36.41 -23.49 -8.48
CA GLY A 695 -35.07 -23.73 -7.97
C GLY A 695 -34.26 -24.70 -8.84
N GLU A 696 -34.84 -25.83 -9.23
CA GLU A 696 -34.19 -26.79 -10.13
C GLU A 696 -33.89 -26.19 -11.51
N LEU A 697 -34.82 -25.41 -12.07
CA LEU A 697 -34.61 -24.68 -13.32
C LEU A 697 -33.47 -23.65 -13.20
N MET A 698 -33.35 -22.95 -12.06
CA MET A 698 -32.22 -22.07 -11.77
C MET A 698 -30.89 -22.84 -11.72
N ASN A 699 -30.89 -24.04 -11.15
CA ASN A 699 -29.70 -24.88 -11.05
C ASN A 699 -29.21 -25.35 -12.44
N LEU A 700 -30.14 -25.77 -13.30
CA LEU A 700 -29.85 -26.12 -14.70
C LEU A 700 -29.32 -24.91 -15.48
N CYS A 701 -29.94 -23.74 -15.29
CA CYS A 701 -29.52 -22.50 -15.92
C CYS A 701 -28.08 -22.12 -15.55
N HIS A 702 -27.67 -22.28 -14.28
CA HIS A 702 -26.28 -22.07 -13.86
C HIS A 702 -25.28 -22.96 -14.62
N GLY A 703 -25.66 -24.21 -14.89
CA GLY A 703 -24.84 -25.13 -15.69
C GLY A 703 -24.62 -24.62 -17.11
N TYR A 704 -25.66 -24.10 -17.77
CA TYR A 704 -25.54 -23.48 -19.08
C TYR A 704 -24.70 -22.19 -19.06
N LEU A 705 -24.87 -21.34 -18.03
CA LEU A 705 -24.07 -20.13 -17.87
C LEU A 705 -22.58 -20.46 -17.61
N SER A 706 -22.30 -21.53 -16.90
CA SER A 706 -20.94 -22.06 -16.73
C SER A 706 -20.36 -22.56 -18.06
N ALA A 707 -21.17 -23.21 -18.90
CA ALA A 707 -20.77 -23.62 -20.26
C ALA A 707 -20.47 -22.43 -21.19
N LEU A 708 -21.12 -21.28 -20.97
CA LEU A 708 -20.80 -20.01 -21.63
C LEU A 708 -19.49 -19.37 -21.13
N GLN A 709 -18.84 -19.94 -20.11
CA GLN A 709 -17.60 -19.45 -19.49
C GLN A 709 -17.73 -18.07 -18.85
N VAL A 710 -18.91 -17.77 -18.29
CA VAL A 710 -19.17 -16.50 -17.60
C VAL A 710 -19.17 -16.63 -16.08
N SER A 711 -19.07 -17.84 -15.53
CA SER A 711 -18.89 -18.06 -14.10
C SER A 711 -17.43 -17.94 -13.66
N THR A 712 -17.20 -17.68 -12.37
CA THR A 712 -15.88 -17.59 -11.74
C THR A 712 -15.81 -18.51 -10.53
N ARG A 713 -14.59 -18.77 -10.03
CA ARG A 713 -14.40 -19.60 -8.82
C ARG A 713 -15.23 -19.10 -7.64
N GLU A 714 -15.26 -17.78 -7.43
CA GLU A 714 -16.00 -17.16 -6.33
C GLU A 714 -17.53 -17.29 -6.50
N LEU A 715 -18.04 -17.18 -7.73
CA LEU A 715 -19.46 -17.42 -8.02
C LEU A 715 -19.85 -18.89 -7.84
N GLU A 716 -19.00 -19.83 -8.27
CA GLU A 716 -19.21 -21.27 -8.06
C GLU A 716 -19.23 -21.61 -6.56
N GLU A 717 -18.31 -21.03 -5.79
CA GLU A 717 -18.25 -21.22 -4.34
C GLU A 717 -19.53 -20.71 -3.66
N LEU A 718 -19.97 -19.49 -3.98
CA LEU A 718 -21.21 -18.93 -3.45
C LEU A 718 -22.45 -19.77 -3.81
N VAL A 719 -22.55 -20.23 -5.06
CA VAL A 719 -23.64 -21.13 -5.50
C VAL A 719 -23.60 -22.45 -4.73
N HIS A 720 -22.40 -22.99 -4.50
CA HIS A 720 -22.23 -24.23 -3.72
C HIS A 720 -22.67 -24.05 -2.27
N ILE A 721 -22.26 -22.96 -1.62
CA ILE A 721 -22.63 -22.60 -0.25
C ILE A 721 -24.15 -22.48 -0.15
N ALA A 722 -24.78 -21.68 -1.01
CA ALA A 722 -26.22 -21.46 -0.96
C ALA A 722 -27.02 -22.77 -1.06
N ARG A 723 -26.67 -23.65 -2.02
CA ARG A 723 -27.35 -24.95 -2.20
C ARG A 723 -27.11 -25.92 -1.05
N ARG A 724 -25.91 -25.92 -0.45
CA ARG A 724 -25.57 -26.74 0.72
C ARG A 724 -26.39 -26.39 1.95
N HIS A 725 -26.83 -25.13 2.03
CA HIS A 725 -27.48 -24.55 3.20
C HIS A 725 -28.97 -24.24 2.95
N GLY A 726 -29.62 -24.99 2.06
CA GLY A 726 -31.09 -25.00 1.95
C GLY A 726 -31.69 -24.17 0.81
N ALA A 727 -30.89 -23.55 -0.07
CA ALA A 727 -31.44 -22.93 -1.27
C ALA A 727 -32.01 -24.00 -2.23
N ALA A 728 -33.27 -23.85 -2.61
CA ALA A 728 -33.94 -24.68 -3.63
C ALA A 728 -33.22 -24.58 -4.99
N GLY A 729 -32.69 -23.39 -5.30
CA GLY A 729 -31.80 -23.20 -6.42
C GLY A 729 -30.93 -21.97 -6.25
N ALA A 730 -29.71 -22.01 -6.80
CA ALA A 730 -28.80 -20.86 -6.78
C ALA A 730 -27.97 -20.79 -8.05
N LYS A 731 -27.67 -19.57 -8.49
CA LYS A 731 -26.94 -19.32 -9.75
C LYS A 731 -26.34 -17.93 -9.79
N LEU A 732 -25.39 -17.69 -10.69
CA LEU A 732 -24.95 -16.31 -10.99
C LEU A 732 -26.11 -15.49 -11.58
N THR A 733 -26.17 -14.19 -11.29
CA THR A 733 -27.12 -13.24 -11.89
C THR A 733 -26.36 -12.10 -12.58
N GLY A 734 -26.86 -11.66 -13.74
CA GLY A 734 -26.24 -10.61 -14.55
C GLY A 734 -25.20 -11.11 -15.56
N GLY A 735 -24.17 -10.29 -15.82
CA GLY A 735 -23.22 -10.51 -16.91
C GLY A 735 -22.18 -11.61 -16.69
N GLY A 736 -21.92 -11.98 -15.44
CA GLY A 736 -20.85 -12.90 -15.06
C GLY A 736 -19.43 -12.29 -15.15
N GLY A 737 -18.41 -13.05 -14.77
CA GLY A 737 -17.01 -12.60 -14.64
C GLY A 737 -16.68 -11.92 -13.30
N GLY A 738 -17.59 -12.03 -12.33
CA GLY A 738 -17.64 -11.31 -11.05
C GLY A 738 -19.10 -11.01 -10.69
N GLY A 739 -19.35 -10.15 -9.72
CA GLY A 739 -20.70 -9.69 -9.37
C GLY A 739 -21.39 -10.56 -8.32
N SER A 740 -22.61 -10.99 -8.61
CA SER A 740 -23.51 -11.59 -7.60
C SER A 740 -24.10 -12.93 -8.04
N ILE A 741 -24.48 -13.73 -7.04
CA ILE A 741 -25.38 -14.86 -7.21
C ILE A 741 -26.79 -14.50 -6.72
N VAL A 742 -27.78 -15.26 -7.15
CA VAL A 742 -29.15 -15.24 -6.63
C VAL A 742 -29.51 -16.65 -6.19
N ALA A 743 -30.04 -16.79 -4.98
CA ALA A 743 -30.45 -18.05 -4.36
C ALA A 743 -31.92 -17.97 -3.93
N LEU A 744 -32.74 -18.91 -4.41
CA LEU A 744 -34.14 -19.07 -4.03
C LEU A 744 -34.23 -19.95 -2.78
N CYS A 745 -34.73 -19.42 -1.69
CA CYS A 745 -34.69 -20.05 -0.37
C CYS A 745 -36.12 -20.39 0.10
N ALA A 746 -36.67 -21.50 -0.42
CA ALA A 746 -38.06 -21.88 -0.20
C ALA A 746 -38.44 -22.09 1.28
N GLU A 747 -37.46 -22.41 2.14
CA GLU A 747 -37.65 -22.68 3.57
C GLU A 747 -37.22 -21.51 4.49
N GLY A 748 -36.78 -20.39 3.91
CA GLY A 748 -36.30 -19.21 4.65
C GLY A 748 -34.88 -18.79 4.25
N THR A 749 -34.56 -17.50 4.39
CA THR A 749 -33.29 -16.92 3.91
C THR A 749 -32.15 -16.96 4.93
N GLU A 750 -32.47 -17.09 6.23
CA GLU A 750 -31.53 -16.90 7.34
C GLU A 750 -30.31 -17.85 7.29
N GLU A 751 -30.53 -19.14 7.03
CA GLU A 751 -29.44 -20.12 7.02
C GLU A 751 -28.48 -19.92 5.84
N VAL A 752 -29.03 -19.58 4.67
CA VAL A 752 -28.25 -19.30 3.46
C VAL A 752 -27.46 -18.00 3.61
N GLU A 753 -28.08 -16.96 4.16
CA GLU A 753 -27.43 -15.67 4.44
C GLU A 753 -26.26 -15.84 5.42
N ALA A 754 -26.50 -16.48 6.57
CA ALA A 754 -25.47 -16.72 7.58
C ALA A 754 -24.32 -17.57 7.04
N ALA A 755 -24.60 -18.56 6.18
CA ALA A 755 -23.56 -19.39 5.58
C ALA A 755 -22.69 -18.61 4.58
N ILE A 756 -23.27 -17.71 3.81
CA ILE A 756 -22.54 -16.83 2.88
C ILE A 756 -21.65 -15.85 3.67
N GLU A 757 -22.17 -15.27 4.75
CA GLU A 757 -21.41 -14.36 5.61
C GLU A 757 -20.28 -15.05 6.36
N ALA A 758 -20.52 -16.26 6.89
CA ALA A 758 -19.48 -17.07 7.55
C ALA A 758 -18.33 -17.46 6.61
N ALA A 759 -18.59 -17.52 5.29
CA ALA A 759 -17.58 -17.76 4.27
C ALA A 759 -16.81 -16.48 3.85
N GLY A 760 -17.11 -15.33 4.47
CA GLY A 760 -16.43 -14.05 4.21
C GLY A 760 -17.00 -13.25 3.05
N TYR A 761 -18.20 -13.59 2.57
CA TYR A 761 -18.90 -12.86 1.50
C TYR A 761 -20.06 -12.02 2.08
N LYS A 762 -20.48 -10.96 1.37
CA LYS A 762 -21.67 -10.18 1.78
C LYS A 762 -22.93 -10.80 1.19
N ALA A 763 -24.02 -10.83 1.97
CA ALA A 763 -25.32 -11.31 1.52
C ALA A 763 -26.39 -10.23 1.68
N LEU A 764 -27.46 -10.29 0.87
CA LEU A 764 -28.64 -9.44 0.98
C LEU A 764 -29.90 -10.28 0.79
N SER A 765 -30.80 -10.24 1.75
CA SER A 765 -32.06 -11.01 1.72
C SER A 765 -33.25 -10.14 1.32
N PHE A 766 -34.10 -10.66 0.45
CA PHE A 766 -35.30 -10.00 -0.05
C PHE A 766 -36.47 -10.97 -0.16
N GLU A 767 -37.69 -10.45 -0.05
CA GLU A 767 -38.92 -11.16 -0.41
C GLU A 767 -39.57 -10.43 -1.58
N ILE A 768 -39.61 -11.08 -2.76
CA ILE A 768 -40.26 -10.52 -3.94
C ILE A 768 -41.72 -10.96 -3.95
N ARG A 769 -42.63 -10.00 -4.11
CA ARG A 769 -44.09 -10.21 -4.07
C ARG A 769 -44.76 -9.94 -5.40
#